data_AF-A0A2K9PVU0-F1
#
_entry.id   AF-A0A2K9PVU0-F1
#
_cell.length_a   1.000
_cell.length_b   1.000
_cell.length_c   1.000
_cell.angle_alpha   90.00
_cell.angle_beta   90.00
_cell.angle_gamma   90.00
#
_symmetry.space_group_name_H-M   'P 1'
#
loop_
_entity.id
_entity.type
_entity.pdbx_description
1 polymer ?
#
loop_
_entity_poly.entity_id
_entity_poly.type
_entity_poly.pdbx_seq_one_letter_code
_entity_poly.pdbx_strand_id
1 'polypeptide(L)'
;MRNRNKNHITPLILKKMKKITQKLCMLCFTLIASCYTLNAQFITTWKTTTANESIDIYAHKSEIYNYSVDWGDGNTTNNHTSSTTHSYALPGIYTVSITGDFPRINFSNKLQLQSVEQWGDQIWTTMEFSFFGCKNLKVNATDNPNLSKVTNMSHMFSKASSFNQDISDWDVSNVTNMDLMFFQATSFNQNIGEWNVSNVTDMRSMFVNATSFNQDISAWNVSKVTNMKSMFGGAASFNQNISDWDVSNVTDMDSMFYGATSFDQDISGWNVSKVTDMKAMFYGATSFDQNLSNWNVSKVTTMSYMFYDNTLSTKNYDALLQGWSKLTLQNGIKFHGGNSSFCSARDARAKIIKDFGWIITDSGEDCSQVPFITTWKTTSANESITIPTALGETYNYTVNWGDGETTTNHKGNTTHSYTTAGTYTVSITGDFPRIYFNNTGDRLKIQSIEQWGNQIWTSMHSAFYGCNNLKGHAIDTPNLSRVNNMGNMFRNATSFNQDISDWDVSNVTNMSSLFKNATNFNQDINSWNVSNVTSMNSMFNEASSFNQPIGSWDTSKVTSMSYMFYYNTVFNQDISDWDVSNVTNMSNIFDRASSFNQPIGNWNVSNVTNMEGVFRYATNFSQDISSWNVSKTTNMINLFAGALYFNHPISEWNVSKVTTMDGMFYTAKSFNQDISSWDVSNVTDMAEMFSGALAFDHPISKWNVSKVTNMSYMFYGARSFNQDISAWNVSNVTNMSNIFDRASSFNHPIGNWNVSKVTNMSWMFSGATSFNQNISAWNVSNVTDMDSIFQGATLSTKNYDALLKGWSSLALQNGVKFHGGNSSFCKASDDRAKIIADFNWTIIDNGENCRLNASFNRANHVDDKKSSNLLSIQGINSNEISVYPNPTTSNKLFVTSKQPIDHITIYSIHGALIGEVNNDVIDVSLLANGMYLLKIKTNTGTTTKRFIKK
;
A
#
# COMPACT_ATOMS: atom_id res chain seq x y z
N MET A 1 13.39 14.49 28.99
CA MET A 1 12.42 13.59 29.68
C MET A 1 11.77 12.73 28.61
N ARG A 2 11.89 11.39 28.75
CA ARG A 2 10.97 10.29 28.35
C ARG A 2 9.95 10.54 27.22
N ASN A 3 9.66 9.66 26.26
CA ASN A 3 10.10 8.33 25.85
C ASN A 3 9.19 7.92 24.65
N ARG A 4 9.60 6.90 23.88
CA ARG A 4 8.82 6.10 22.90
C ARG A 4 8.76 6.60 21.44
N ASN A 5 9.77 6.22 20.67
CA ASN A 5 9.56 5.68 19.32
C ASN A 5 9.90 4.18 19.36
N LYS A 6 8.90 3.34 19.05
CA LYS A 6 9.06 1.90 18.86
C LYS A 6 8.88 1.60 17.37
N ASN A 7 9.90 0.95 16.81
CA ASN A 7 9.86 -0.13 15.82
C ASN A 7 9.31 0.17 14.42
N HIS A 8 10.23 0.40 13.49
CA HIS A 8 10.39 -0.46 12.30
C HIS A 8 11.87 -0.39 11.86
N ILE A 9 12.67 -1.30 12.41
CA ILE A 9 14.03 -1.53 11.93
C ILE A 9 13.90 -2.60 10.85
N THR A 10 14.16 -2.25 9.59
CA THR A 10 14.23 -3.22 8.49
C THR A 10 15.32 -4.27 8.78
N PRO A 11 15.20 -5.51 8.29
CA PRO A 11 16.24 -6.53 8.45
C PRO A 11 17.62 -6.03 7.98
N LEU A 12 17.64 -5.16 6.97
CA LEU A 12 18.82 -4.52 6.41
C LEU A 12 19.52 -3.56 7.39
N ILE A 13 18.77 -2.78 8.17
CA ILE A 13 19.31 -1.88 9.21
C ILE A 13 19.75 -2.71 10.42
N LEU A 14 19.04 -3.77 10.78
CA LEU A 14 19.46 -4.68 11.86
C LEU A 14 20.76 -5.43 11.49
N LYS A 15 20.94 -5.80 10.21
CA LYS A 15 22.18 -6.41 9.67
C LYS A 15 23.32 -5.39 9.61
N LYS A 16 23.06 -4.15 9.16
CA LYS A 16 24.04 -3.05 9.17
C LYS A 16 24.46 -2.65 10.59
N MET A 17 23.53 -2.60 11.54
CA MET A 17 23.84 -2.35 12.95
C MET A 17 24.63 -3.51 13.58
N LYS A 18 24.30 -4.77 13.29
CA LYS A 18 25.15 -5.92 13.67
C LYS A 18 26.56 -5.83 13.06
N LYS A 19 26.70 -5.40 11.79
CA LYS A 19 27.99 -5.19 11.11
C LYS A 19 28.80 -4.05 11.74
N ILE A 20 28.17 -2.96 12.18
CA ILE A 20 28.83 -1.88 12.92
C ILE A 20 29.27 -2.37 14.30
N THR A 21 28.42 -3.13 15.01
CA THR A 21 28.76 -3.70 16.33
C THR A 21 29.88 -4.74 16.24
N GLN A 22 29.93 -5.58 15.19
CA GLN A 22 31.03 -6.53 14.96
C GLN A 22 32.34 -5.83 14.57
N LYS A 23 32.29 -4.81 13.69
CA LYS A 23 33.49 -3.99 13.36
C LYS A 23 34.01 -3.21 14.57
N LEU A 24 33.13 -2.67 15.42
CA LEU A 24 33.51 -2.05 16.68
C LEU A 24 34.03 -3.07 17.72
N CYS A 25 33.50 -4.29 17.73
CA CYS A 25 34.02 -5.36 18.59
C CYS A 25 35.44 -5.79 18.17
N MET A 26 35.71 -5.88 16.86
CA MET A 26 37.07 -6.13 16.33
C MET A 26 38.04 -4.97 16.58
N LEU A 27 37.59 -3.71 16.49
CA LEU A 27 38.41 -2.55 16.86
C LEU A 27 38.67 -2.45 18.37
N CYS A 28 37.75 -2.93 19.23
CA CYS A 28 37.99 -3.02 20.67
C CYS A 28 38.92 -4.19 21.05
N PHE A 29 38.96 -5.27 20.26
CA PHE A 29 39.86 -6.40 20.50
C PHE A 29 41.32 -6.13 20.11
N THR A 30 41.59 -5.12 19.28
CA THR A 30 42.96 -4.76 18.87
C THR A 30 43.70 -3.85 19.87
N LEU A 31 43.11 -3.53 21.03
CA LEU A 31 43.73 -2.72 22.08
C LEU A 31 44.03 -3.47 23.39
N ILE A 32 43.73 -4.77 23.50
CA ILE A 32 44.11 -5.61 24.65
C ILE A 32 44.46 -7.03 24.18
N ALA A 33 45.62 -7.20 23.54
CA ALA A 33 46.29 -8.50 23.41
C ALA A 33 47.76 -8.34 22.99
N SER A 34 48.54 -7.58 23.77
CA SER A 34 50.00 -7.78 23.82
C SER A 34 50.29 -9.01 24.68
N CYS A 35 50.07 -10.20 24.13
CA CYS A 35 50.52 -11.48 24.68
C CYS A 35 50.37 -12.53 23.56
N TYR A 36 51.50 -12.95 22.97
CA TYR A 36 51.65 -14.05 22.01
C TYR A 36 50.42 -14.37 21.13
N THR A 37 50.32 -13.78 19.95
CA THR A 37 49.37 -14.25 18.93
C THR A 37 49.77 -15.66 18.50
N LEU A 38 49.03 -16.66 18.97
CA LEU A 38 49.04 -17.99 18.38
C LEU A 38 48.51 -17.82 16.95
N ASN A 39 49.35 -18.02 15.92
CA ASN A 39 48.92 -17.90 14.51
C ASN A 39 47.68 -18.78 14.28
N ALA A 40 46.58 -18.18 13.84
CA ALA A 40 45.34 -18.92 13.61
C ALA A 40 45.52 -19.89 12.44
N GLN A 41 45.15 -21.15 12.68
CA GLN A 41 45.45 -22.26 11.77
C GLN A 41 44.39 -22.33 10.65
N PHE A 42 44.81 -22.76 9.46
CA PHE A 42 43.89 -23.20 8.42
C PHE A 42 43.50 -24.65 8.70
N ILE A 43 42.21 -24.91 8.95
CA ILE A 43 41.73 -26.21 9.45
C ILE A 43 40.78 -26.84 8.44
N THR A 44 41.04 -28.11 8.13
CA THR A 44 40.27 -28.92 7.18
C THR A 44 39.97 -30.30 7.74
N THR A 45 38.91 -30.93 7.25
CA THR A 45 38.57 -32.30 7.62
C THR A 45 38.63 -33.20 6.39
N TRP A 46 39.26 -34.35 6.53
CA TRP A 46 39.50 -35.32 5.45
C TRP A 46 39.02 -36.71 5.85
N LYS A 47 38.55 -37.49 4.88
CA LYS A 47 38.08 -38.86 5.08
C LYS A 47 38.93 -39.84 4.29
N THR A 48 39.55 -40.79 4.97
CA THR A 48 40.17 -41.98 4.36
C THR A 48 39.23 -43.18 4.50
N THR A 49 39.26 -44.07 3.53
CA THR A 49 38.34 -45.22 3.42
C THR A 49 39.04 -46.56 3.50
N THR A 50 40.33 -46.61 3.19
CA THR A 50 41.18 -47.80 3.34
C THR A 50 42.40 -47.51 4.19
N ALA A 51 42.96 -48.56 4.80
CA ALA A 51 44.23 -48.44 5.53
C ALA A 51 45.36 -48.01 4.57
N ASN A 52 46.28 -47.19 5.07
CA ASN A 52 47.43 -46.61 4.36
C ASN A 52 47.08 -45.65 3.21
N GLU A 53 45.84 -45.16 3.16
CA GLU A 53 45.48 -44.06 2.25
C GLU A 53 46.21 -42.77 2.69
N SER A 54 46.67 -41.99 1.72
CA SER A 54 47.53 -40.83 1.96
C SER A 54 46.87 -39.51 1.57
N ILE A 55 47.23 -38.43 2.27
CA ILE A 55 46.86 -37.05 1.91
C ILE A 55 48.13 -36.31 1.49
N ASP A 56 48.06 -35.68 0.31
CA ASP A 56 49.14 -34.90 -0.27
C ASP A 56 48.85 -33.40 -0.16
N ILE A 57 49.83 -32.62 0.31
CA ILE A 57 49.81 -31.16 0.27
C ILE A 57 50.96 -30.71 -0.64
N TYR A 58 50.63 -30.08 -1.77
CA TYR A 58 51.59 -29.67 -2.78
C TYR A 58 52.02 -28.21 -2.64
N ALA A 59 53.33 -27.98 -2.62
CA ALA A 59 53.92 -26.64 -2.70
C ALA A 59 54.17 -26.26 -4.18
N HIS A 60 53.67 -25.10 -4.60
CA HIS A 60 53.93 -24.58 -5.95
C HIS A 60 55.32 -23.91 -6.04
N LYS A 61 56.06 -24.18 -7.13
CA LYS A 61 57.46 -23.72 -7.28
C LYS A 61 57.63 -22.20 -7.38
N SER A 62 56.57 -21.45 -7.69
CA SER A 62 56.62 -19.99 -7.86
C SER A 62 56.33 -19.22 -6.56
N GLU A 63 56.07 -19.91 -5.45
CA GLU A 63 55.68 -19.30 -4.18
C GLU A 63 56.59 -19.78 -3.07
N ILE A 64 56.70 -18.97 -2.02
CA ILE A 64 57.49 -19.29 -0.84
C ILE A 64 56.57 -19.97 0.15
N TYR A 65 56.93 -21.19 0.54
CA TYR A 65 56.25 -21.98 1.55
C TYR A 65 57.16 -22.08 2.78
N ASN A 66 56.58 -21.89 3.96
CA ASN A 66 57.21 -22.20 5.24
C ASN A 66 56.11 -22.56 6.24
N TYR A 67 55.64 -23.80 6.16
CA TYR A 67 54.44 -24.23 6.87
C TYR A 67 54.69 -25.48 7.71
N SER A 68 53.83 -25.65 8.71
CA SER A 68 53.75 -26.86 9.51
C SER A 68 52.35 -27.43 9.44
N VAL A 69 52.24 -28.76 9.46
CA VAL A 69 50.99 -29.52 9.35
C VAL A 69 50.84 -30.42 10.57
N ASP A 70 49.71 -30.30 11.27
CA ASP A 70 49.23 -31.33 12.18
C ASP A 70 48.24 -32.21 11.40
N TRP A 71 48.53 -33.50 11.31
CA TRP A 71 47.75 -34.44 10.49
C TRP A 71 46.51 -34.98 11.20
N GLY A 72 46.30 -34.63 12.49
CA GLY A 72 45.12 -35.03 13.25
C GLY A 72 45.13 -36.48 13.74
N ASP A 73 46.24 -37.20 13.59
CA ASP A 73 46.45 -38.57 14.08
C ASP A 73 47.60 -38.66 15.12
N GLY A 74 48.07 -37.51 15.61
CA GLY A 74 49.20 -37.39 16.52
C GLY A 74 50.55 -37.17 15.83
N ASN A 75 50.63 -37.24 14.51
CA ASN A 75 51.83 -36.91 13.74
C ASN A 75 51.83 -35.44 13.28
N THR A 76 53.00 -34.81 13.30
CA THR A 76 53.21 -33.45 12.81
C THR A 76 54.38 -33.38 11.83
N THR A 77 54.30 -32.43 10.92
CA THR A 77 55.33 -32.09 9.93
C THR A 77 55.68 -30.62 10.12
N ASN A 78 56.94 -30.28 10.40
CA ASN A 78 57.33 -28.92 10.85
C ASN A 78 58.30 -28.24 9.88
N ASN A 79 58.10 -26.93 9.65
CA ASN A 79 58.99 -26.04 8.87
C ASN A 79 59.29 -26.54 7.44
N HIS A 80 58.26 -27.01 6.73
CA HIS A 80 58.39 -27.47 5.35
C HIS A 80 58.34 -26.32 4.34
N THR A 81 59.20 -26.42 3.33
CA THR A 81 59.29 -25.48 2.21
C THR A 81 58.96 -26.14 0.86
N SER A 82 58.55 -27.41 0.86
CA SER A 82 58.22 -28.22 -0.32
C SER A 82 57.01 -29.11 -0.02
N SER A 83 56.45 -29.74 -1.05
CA SER A 83 55.33 -30.68 -0.92
C SER A 83 55.57 -31.74 0.15
N THR A 84 54.50 -32.18 0.80
CA THR A 84 54.52 -33.22 1.83
C THR A 84 53.34 -34.19 1.66
N THR A 85 53.53 -35.43 2.08
CA THR A 85 52.54 -36.51 2.02
C THR A 85 52.50 -37.23 3.36
N HIS A 86 51.30 -37.58 3.83
CA HIS A 86 51.11 -38.37 5.05
C HIS A 86 50.15 -39.53 4.82
N SER A 87 50.48 -40.72 5.31
CA SER A 87 49.69 -41.95 5.17
C SER A 87 49.02 -42.32 6.49
N TYR A 88 47.70 -42.54 6.47
CA TYR A 88 46.93 -42.89 7.67
C TYR A 88 46.83 -44.41 7.83
N ALA A 89 47.31 -44.93 8.96
CA ALA A 89 47.35 -46.38 9.21
C ALA A 89 45.96 -47.03 9.27
N LEU A 90 44.94 -46.29 9.72
CA LEU A 90 43.55 -46.74 9.81
C LEU A 90 42.65 -45.83 8.95
N PRO A 91 41.53 -46.34 8.41
CA PRO A 91 40.52 -45.49 7.79
C PRO A 91 39.80 -44.64 8.85
N GLY A 92 39.50 -43.38 8.53
CA GLY A 92 38.90 -42.47 9.51
C GLY A 92 38.59 -41.10 8.94
N ILE A 93 38.12 -40.21 9.84
CA ILE A 93 37.97 -38.78 9.58
C ILE A 93 39.03 -38.06 10.40
N TYR A 94 39.84 -37.25 9.73
CA TYR A 94 41.01 -36.57 10.30
C TYR A 94 40.89 -35.07 10.12
N THR A 95 41.13 -34.33 11.20
CA THR A 95 41.20 -32.87 11.18
C THR A 95 42.65 -32.47 10.98
N VAL A 96 42.95 -31.91 9.81
CA VAL A 96 44.29 -31.45 9.41
C VAL A 96 44.37 -29.94 9.61
N SER A 97 45.37 -29.48 10.35
CA SER A 97 45.62 -28.05 10.55
C SER A 97 46.97 -27.61 10.00
N ILE A 98 46.97 -26.46 9.33
CA ILE A 98 48.14 -25.88 8.68
C ILE A 98 48.44 -24.52 9.30
N THR A 99 49.70 -24.29 9.64
CA THR A 99 50.22 -23.03 10.18
C THR A 99 51.47 -22.58 9.42
N GLY A 100 51.84 -21.31 9.55
CA GLY A 100 52.97 -20.72 8.83
C GLY A 100 52.56 -20.14 7.47
N ASP A 101 53.55 -19.88 6.62
CA ASP A 101 53.36 -19.28 5.29
C ASP A 101 52.87 -20.34 4.29
N PHE A 102 51.56 -20.35 4.04
CA PHE A 102 50.89 -21.30 3.13
C PHE A 102 50.01 -20.55 2.10
N PRO A 103 50.64 -19.92 1.08
CA PRO A 103 49.97 -18.94 0.22
C PRO A 103 48.95 -19.52 -0.78
N ARG A 104 49.02 -20.83 -1.06
CA ARG A 104 48.15 -21.55 -1.98
C ARG A 104 47.92 -22.98 -1.54
N ILE A 105 46.67 -23.42 -1.61
CA ILE A 105 46.25 -24.79 -1.35
C ILE A 105 46.22 -25.60 -2.65
N ASN A 106 46.89 -26.76 -2.65
CA ASN A 106 46.84 -27.72 -3.75
C ASN A 106 47.08 -29.15 -3.23
N PHE A 107 46.34 -30.12 -3.75
CA PHE A 107 46.29 -31.51 -3.28
C PHE A 107 45.68 -32.43 -4.34
N SER A 108 46.05 -33.71 -4.36
CA SER A 108 45.49 -34.73 -5.26
C SER A 108 44.18 -35.32 -4.76
N ASN A 109 44.01 -35.36 -3.45
CA ASN A 109 42.97 -36.12 -2.74
C ASN A 109 41.61 -35.41 -2.72
N LYS A 110 41.08 -35.04 -3.89
CA LYS A 110 39.88 -34.19 -4.03
C LYS A 110 38.62 -34.79 -3.40
N LEU A 111 38.46 -36.12 -3.43
CA LEU A 111 37.29 -36.79 -2.86
C LEU A 111 37.41 -36.98 -1.33
N GLN A 112 38.63 -36.98 -0.80
CA GLN A 112 38.89 -37.17 0.61
C GLN A 112 38.58 -35.90 1.41
N LEU A 113 38.77 -34.69 0.85
CA LEU A 113 38.42 -33.44 1.53
C LEU A 113 36.90 -33.34 1.78
N GLN A 114 36.51 -33.25 3.06
CA GLN A 114 35.11 -33.16 3.49
C GLN A 114 34.71 -31.72 3.81
N SER A 115 35.57 -30.95 4.47
CA SER A 115 35.21 -29.59 4.88
C SER A 115 36.41 -28.69 5.14
N VAL A 116 36.19 -27.39 4.97
CA VAL A 116 37.00 -26.32 5.59
C VAL A 116 36.29 -25.92 6.89
N GLU A 117 36.98 -26.12 8.02
CA GLU A 117 36.48 -25.80 9.36
C GLU A 117 36.92 -24.40 9.82
N GLN A 118 38.05 -23.90 9.30
CA GLN A 118 38.57 -22.57 9.63
C GLN A 118 39.53 -22.09 8.53
N TRP A 119 39.46 -20.82 8.15
CA TRP A 119 40.38 -20.21 7.17
C TRP A 119 41.71 -19.76 7.78
N GLY A 120 41.69 -19.29 9.03
CA GLY A 120 42.87 -18.84 9.76
C GLY A 120 43.48 -17.55 9.22
N ASP A 121 44.72 -17.27 9.60
CA ASP A 121 45.43 -16.04 9.23
C ASP A 121 46.10 -16.12 7.83
N GLN A 122 45.76 -17.14 7.03
CA GLN A 122 46.38 -17.37 5.74
C GLN A 122 46.06 -16.25 4.76
N ILE A 123 47.12 -15.63 4.22
CA ILE A 123 47.02 -14.61 3.18
C ILE A 123 47.17 -15.32 1.83
N TRP A 124 46.04 -15.62 1.20
CA TRP A 124 46.00 -16.32 -0.08
C TRP A 124 46.50 -15.41 -1.20
N THR A 125 47.46 -15.89 -1.99
CA THR A 125 47.98 -15.19 -3.17
C THR A 125 47.16 -15.51 -4.42
N THR A 126 46.53 -16.68 -4.45
CA THR A 126 45.64 -17.15 -5.51
C THR A 126 44.65 -18.17 -4.95
N MET A 127 43.45 -18.23 -5.52
CA MET A 127 42.49 -19.32 -5.25
C MET A 127 42.32 -20.26 -6.45
N GLU A 128 43.13 -20.06 -7.50
CA GLU A 128 43.09 -20.86 -8.71
C GLU A 128 43.24 -22.37 -8.42
N PHE A 129 42.29 -23.18 -8.91
CA PHE A 129 42.19 -24.64 -8.73
C PHE A 129 42.07 -25.17 -7.29
N SER A 130 41.93 -24.31 -6.27
CA SER A 130 42.03 -24.69 -4.85
C SER A 130 41.11 -25.84 -4.45
N PHE A 131 39.84 -25.82 -4.88
CA PHE A 131 38.84 -26.85 -4.57
C PHE A 131 38.30 -27.56 -5.81
N PHE A 132 39.09 -27.58 -6.89
CA PHE A 132 38.75 -28.26 -8.12
C PHE A 132 38.42 -29.74 -7.86
N GLY A 133 37.25 -30.20 -8.31
CA GLY A 133 36.80 -31.59 -8.19
C GLY A 133 36.46 -32.04 -6.77
N CYS A 134 36.40 -31.15 -5.79
CA CYS A 134 36.12 -31.49 -4.39
C CYS A 134 34.62 -31.74 -4.17
N LYS A 135 34.12 -32.88 -4.64
CA LYS A 135 32.68 -33.21 -4.64
C LYS A 135 32.06 -33.29 -3.24
N ASN A 136 32.85 -33.57 -2.21
CA ASN A 136 32.35 -33.73 -0.83
C ASN A 136 32.49 -32.45 0.01
N LEU A 137 33.03 -31.37 -0.57
CA LEU A 137 33.40 -30.17 0.17
C LEU A 137 32.21 -29.44 0.81
N LYS A 138 32.34 -29.16 2.10
CA LYS A 138 31.55 -28.19 2.87
C LYS A 138 32.44 -27.07 3.42
N VAL A 139 31.83 -25.98 3.84
CA VAL A 139 32.52 -24.85 4.48
C VAL A 139 31.76 -24.58 5.77
N ASN A 140 32.29 -25.09 6.88
CA ASN A 140 31.72 -24.91 8.21
C ASN A 140 32.36 -23.72 8.94
N ALA A 141 33.42 -23.15 8.34
CA ALA A 141 34.17 -22.02 8.87
C ALA A 141 33.28 -20.82 9.18
N THR A 142 33.50 -20.22 10.35
CA THR A 142 32.83 -18.99 10.77
C THR A 142 33.65 -17.73 10.49
N ASP A 143 34.93 -17.91 10.14
CA ASP A 143 35.82 -16.87 9.63
C ASP A 143 35.80 -16.83 8.10
N ASN A 144 36.32 -15.75 7.51
CA ASN A 144 36.40 -15.57 6.06
C ASN A 144 37.86 -15.69 5.60
N PRO A 145 38.11 -16.21 4.37
CA PRO A 145 39.46 -16.21 3.81
C PRO A 145 39.96 -14.77 3.63
N ASN A 146 41.25 -14.54 3.93
CA ASN A 146 41.90 -13.29 3.57
C ASN A 146 42.27 -13.31 2.08
N LEU A 147 41.40 -12.74 1.26
CA LEU A 147 41.52 -12.68 -0.19
C LEU A 147 42.21 -11.41 -0.70
N SER A 148 42.80 -10.62 0.20
CA SER A 148 43.34 -9.28 -0.14
C SER A 148 44.42 -9.29 -1.22
N LYS A 149 45.12 -10.41 -1.45
CA LYS A 149 46.10 -10.58 -2.53
C LYS A 149 45.60 -11.40 -3.73
N VAL A 150 44.38 -11.95 -3.67
CA VAL A 150 43.84 -12.83 -4.70
C VAL A 150 43.32 -12.00 -5.87
N THR A 151 43.97 -12.11 -7.02
CA THR A 151 43.47 -11.56 -8.29
C THR A 151 42.88 -12.64 -9.21
N ASN A 152 43.21 -13.91 -8.98
CA ASN A 152 42.75 -15.05 -9.78
C ASN A 152 42.01 -16.09 -8.91
N MET A 153 40.73 -16.33 -9.24
CA MET A 153 39.88 -17.36 -8.63
C MET A 153 39.46 -18.45 -9.64
N SER A 154 40.11 -18.53 -10.80
CA SER A 154 39.68 -19.41 -11.86
C SER A 154 39.68 -20.88 -11.43
N HIS A 155 38.65 -21.62 -11.83
CA HIS A 155 38.43 -23.03 -11.49
C HIS A 155 38.30 -23.37 -10.00
N MET A 156 38.18 -22.40 -9.08
CA MET A 156 38.21 -22.65 -7.64
C MET A 156 37.26 -23.77 -7.18
N PHE A 157 36.00 -23.77 -7.64
CA PHE A 157 34.99 -24.78 -7.33
C PHE A 157 34.55 -25.61 -8.55
N SER A 158 35.35 -25.59 -9.61
CA SER A 158 35.03 -26.35 -10.83
C SER A 158 34.91 -27.84 -10.50
N LYS A 159 33.81 -28.47 -10.92
CA LYS A 159 33.41 -29.87 -10.67
C LYS A 159 33.16 -30.23 -9.20
N ALA A 160 33.03 -29.24 -8.30
CA ALA A 160 32.58 -29.45 -6.93
C ALA A 160 31.05 -29.62 -6.90
N SER A 161 30.55 -30.74 -7.44
CA SER A 161 29.14 -30.94 -7.79
C SER A 161 28.15 -30.77 -6.64
N SER A 162 28.55 -31.02 -5.39
CA SER A 162 27.70 -30.88 -4.20
C SER A 162 27.99 -29.60 -3.38
N PHE A 163 28.87 -28.72 -3.87
CA PHE A 163 29.18 -27.46 -3.19
C PHE A 163 27.99 -26.50 -3.27
N ASN A 164 27.51 -26.03 -2.11
CA ASN A 164 26.39 -25.10 -2.01
C ASN A 164 26.43 -24.32 -0.68
N GLN A 165 27.62 -23.84 -0.28
CA GLN A 165 27.86 -23.23 1.03
C GLN A 165 27.88 -21.70 0.94
N ASP A 166 27.43 -21.03 2.00
CA ASP A 166 27.36 -19.56 2.02
C ASP A 166 28.77 -18.94 1.94
N ILE A 167 28.96 -18.11 0.91
CA ILE A 167 30.19 -17.37 0.61
C ILE A 167 29.89 -15.89 0.38
N SER A 168 28.73 -15.42 0.84
CA SER A 168 28.23 -14.07 0.58
C SER A 168 29.11 -12.98 1.18
N ASP A 169 29.80 -13.26 2.29
CA ASP A 169 30.66 -12.29 2.99
C ASP A 169 32.13 -12.31 2.52
N TRP A 170 32.47 -13.04 1.45
CA TRP A 170 33.82 -13.06 0.90
C TRP A 170 34.15 -11.74 0.19
N ASP A 171 35.32 -11.17 0.48
CA ASP A 171 35.82 -9.98 -0.22
C ASP A 171 36.54 -10.35 -1.51
N VAL A 172 35.81 -10.25 -2.63
CA VAL A 172 36.34 -10.53 -3.98
C VAL A 172 36.75 -9.26 -4.74
N SER A 173 36.87 -8.12 -4.05
CA SER A 173 37.05 -6.81 -4.71
C SER A 173 38.35 -6.66 -5.50
N ASN A 174 39.38 -7.47 -5.23
CA ASN A 174 40.65 -7.47 -5.97
C ASN A 174 40.69 -8.49 -7.12
N VAL A 175 39.66 -9.32 -7.27
CA VAL A 175 39.63 -10.40 -8.26
C VAL A 175 39.41 -9.83 -9.66
N THR A 176 40.25 -10.23 -10.61
CA THR A 176 40.17 -9.85 -12.03
C THR A 176 39.76 -11.02 -12.93
N ASN A 177 39.96 -12.27 -12.48
CA ASN A 177 39.67 -13.48 -13.24
C ASN A 177 38.80 -14.48 -12.43
N MET A 178 37.60 -14.78 -12.94
CA MET A 178 36.64 -15.74 -12.38
C MET A 178 36.29 -16.89 -13.36
N ASP A 179 37.16 -17.12 -14.36
CA ASP A 179 37.04 -18.19 -15.36
C ASP A 179 36.73 -19.55 -14.71
N LEU A 180 35.67 -20.23 -15.19
CA LEU A 180 35.29 -21.60 -14.79
C LEU A 180 35.08 -21.79 -13.28
N MET A 181 34.90 -20.73 -12.48
CA MET A 181 34.88 -20.80 -11.02
C MET A 181 33.88 -21.83 -10.47
N PHE A 182 32.66 -21.89 -11.05
CA PHE A 182 31.58 -22.81 -10.68
C PHE A 182 31.21 -23.79 -11.80
N PHE A 183 32.11 -24.02 -12.76
CA PHE A 183 31.86 -24.97 -13.85
C PHE A 183 31.49 -26.36 -13.29
N GLN A 184 30.33 -26.91 -13.68
CA GLN A 184 29.80 -28.19 -13.17
C GLN A 184 29.62 -28.26 -11.64
N ALA A 185 29.49 -27.12 -10.95
CA ALA A 185 29.05 -27.07 -9.56
C ALA A 185 27.51 -27.19 -9.50
N THR A 186 26.99 -28.37 -9.87
CA THR A 186 25.57 -28.61 -10.18
C THR A 186 24.60 -28.19 -9.08
N SER A 187 24.98 -28.30 -7.79
CA SER A 187 24.14 -27.93 -6.65
C SER A 187 24.29 -26.49 -6.17
N PHE A 188 25.20 -25.69 -6.75
CA PHE A 188 25.48 -24.35 -6.26
C PHE A 188 24.34 -23.38 -6.58
N ASN A 189 23.80 -22.73 -5.54
CA ASN A 189 22.71 -21.75 -5.62
C ASN A 189 22.73 -20.79 -4.42
N GLN A 190 23.92 -20.38 -3.94
CA GLN A 190 24.05 -19.47 -2.79
C GLN A 190 24.15 -18.02 -3.22
N ASN A 191 23.66 -17.12 -2.36
CA ASN A 191 23.61 -15.69 -2.64
C ASN A 191 25.02 -15.10 -2.77
N ILE A 192 25.29 -14.53 -3.94
CA ILE A 192 26.53 -13.82 -4.29
C ILE A 192 26.25 -12.43 -4.90
N GLY A 193 25.01 -11.93 -4.79
CA GLY A 193 24.60 -10.66 -5.40
C GLY A 193 25.33 -9.44 -4.82
N GLU A 194 25.80 -9.54 -3.57
CA GLU A 194 26.52 -8.46 -2.86
C GLU A 194 28.04 -8.44 -3.14
N TRP A 195 28.55 -9.34 -3.98
CA TRP A 195 29.96 -9.36 -4.34
C TRP A 195 30.36 -8.15 -5.18
N ASN A 196 31.49 -7.53 -4.81
CA ASN A 196 32.09 -6.47 -5.62
C ASN A 196 32.92 -7.08 -6.76
N VAL A 197 32.29 -7.27 -7.93
CA VAL A 197 32.93 -7.79 -9.14
C VAL A 197 33.46 -6.70 -10.09
N SER A 198 33.53 -5.45 -9.65
CA SER A 198 33.87 -4.29 -10.52
C SER A 198 35.29 -4.27 -11.10
N ASN A 199 36.16 -5.17 -10.67
CA ASN A 199 37.50 -5.37 -11.21
C ASN A 199 37.64 -6.60 -12.11
N VAL A 200 36.60 -7.43 -12.22
CA VAL A 200 36.62 -8.64 -13.03
C VAL A 200 36.60 -8.27 -14.52
N THR A 201 37.51 -8.87 -15.29
CA THR A 201 37.62 -8.70 -16.74
C THR A 201 37.27 -9.98 -17.51
N ASP A 202 37.38 -11.15 -16.87
CA ASP A 202 37.15 -12.47 -17.45
C ASP A 202 36.17 -13.28 -16.59
N MET A 203 34.97 -13.57 -17.13
CA MET A 203 33.92 -14.39 -16.51
C MET A 203 33.59 -15.63 -17.36
N ARG A 204 34.51 -16.04 -18.24
CA ARG A 204 34.22 -17.13 -19.16
C ARG A 204 33.85 -18.41 -18.40
N SER A 205 32.78 -19.04 -18.85
CA SER A 205 32.30 -20.33 -18.37
C SER A 205 32.06 -20.43 -16.85
N MET A 206 31.88 -19.30 -16.16
CA MET A 206 31.80 -19.24 -14.70
C MET A 206 30.73 -20.18 -14.12
N PHE A 207 29.55 -20.25 -14.72
CA PHE A 207 28.40 -21.06 -14.27
C PHE A 207 28.02 -22.17 -15.25
N VAL A 208 28.93 -22.59 -16.14
CA VAL A 208 28.61 -23.65 -17.11
C VAL A 208 28.19 -24.93 -16.39
N ASN A 209 27.02 -25.46 -16.73
CA ASN A 209 26.40 -26.62 -16.09
C ASN A 209 26.24 -26.49 -14.56
N ALA A 210 26.19 -25.28 -14.01
CA ALA A 210 25.73 -25.03 -12.64
C ALA A 210 24.18 -25.08 -12.62
N THR A 211 23.64 -26.28 -12.83
CA THR A 211 22.22 -26.49 -13.18
C THR A 211 21.21 -25.89 -12.21
N SER A 212 21.55 -25.80 -10.91
CA SER A 212 20.66 -25.24 -9.88
C SER A 212 20.82 -23.73 -9.64
N PHE A 213 21.78 -23.06 -10.27
CA PHE A 213 22.07 -21.65 -10.00
C PHE A 213 20.97 -20.74 -10.54
N ASN A 214 20.35 -19.95 -9.66
CA ASN A 214 19.30 -18.98 -9.98
C ASN A 214 19.24 -17.83 -8.96
N GLN A 215 20.39 -17.37 -8.47
CA GLN A 215 20.47 -16.27 -7.48
C GLN A 215 20.55 -14.91 -8.16
N ASP A 216 19.92 -13.91 -7.54
CA ASP A 216 19.93 -12.53 -8.01
C ASP A 216 21.35 -11.95 -8.01
N ILE A 217 21.77 -11.52 -9.20
CA ILE A 217 23.07 -10.90 -9.51
C ILE A 217 22.89 -9.59 -10.28
N SER A 218 21.68 -9.01 -10.26
CA SER A 218 21.35 -7.76 -10.93
C SER A 218 22.25 -6.60 -10.50
N ALA A 219 22.68 -6.59 -9.23
CA ALA A 219 23.54 -5.54 -8.65
C ALA A 219 25.01 -5.58 -9.08
N TRP A 220 25.45 -6.59 -9.84
CA TRP A 220 26.84 -6.72 -10.24
C TRP A 220 27.27 -5.64 -11.24
N ASN A 221 28.40 -4.97 -10.94
CA ASN A 221 29.05 -4.08 -11.89
C ASN A 221 29.96 -4.87 -12.83
N VAL A 222 29.45 -5.23 -14.01
CA VAL A 222 30.17 -5.98 -15.05
C VAL A 222 30.82 -5.09 -16.12
N SER A 223 30.87 -3.76 -15.92
CA SER A 223 31.33 -2.79 -16.94
C SER A 223 32.77 -2.99 -17.42
N LYS A 224 33.63 -3.71 -16.69
CA LYS A 224 35.00 -4.02 -17.11
C LYS A 224 35.16 -5.39 -17.78
N VAL A 225 34.12 -6.22 -17.79
CA VAL A 225 34.18 -7.56 -18.37
C VAL A 225 34.29 -7.46 -19.89
N THR A 226 35.28 -8.16 -20.45
CA THR A 226 35.49 -8.22 -21.91
C THR A 226 35.11 -9.58 -22.50
N ASN A 227 35.08 -10.63 -21.68
CA ASN A 227 34.78 -12.01 -22.10
C ASN A 227 33.69 -12.64 -21.21
N MET A 228 32.54 -12.98 -21.82
CA MET A 228 31.42 -13.67 -21.18
C MET A 228 31.11 -15.02 -21.84
N LYS A 229 32.09 -15.57 -22.59
CA LYS A 229 31.94 -16.82 -23.32
C LYS A 229 31.41 -17.93 -22.41
N SER A 230 30.29 -18.51 -22.79
CA SER A 230 29.63 -19.61 -22.11
C SER A 230 29.26 -19.35 -20.66
N MET A 231 29.22 -18.10 -20.18
CA MET A 231 29.08 -17.81 -18.74
C MET A 231 27.94 -18.59 -18.05
N PHE A 232 26.79 -18.77 -18.70
CA PHE A 232 25.62 -19.52 -18.22
C PHE A 232 25.29 -20.77 -19.05
N GLY A 233 26.24 -21.29 -19.83
CA GLY A 233 26.00 -22.45 -20.69
C GLY A 233 25.59 -23.69 -19.89
N GLY A 234 24.34 -24.16 -20.00
CA GLY A 234 23.79 -25.31 -19.29
C GLY A 234 23.33 -24.99 -17.86
N ALA A 235 23.28 -23.71 -17.47
CA ALA A 235 22.68 -23.27 -16.21
C ALA A 235 21.14 -23.33 -16.32
N ALA A 236 20.61 -24.55 -16.34
CA ALA A 236 19.22 -24.84 -16.73
C ALA A 236 18.16 -24.03 -15.95
N SER A 237 18.39 -23.75 -14.65
CA SER A 237 17.46 -23.01 -13.80
C SER A 237 17.63 -21.48 -13.79
N PHE A 238 18.65 -20.93 -14.44
CA PHE A 238 18.94 -19.50 -14.37
C PHE A 238 17.92 -18.67 -15.14
N ASN A 239 17.21 -17.75 -14.45
CA ASN A 239 16.24 -16.83 -15.03
C ASN A 239 16.14 -15.51 -14.24
N GLN A 240 17.26 -14.99 -13.74
CA GLN A 240 17.30 -13.75 -12.95
C GLN A 240 17.51 -12.53 -13.84
N ASN A 241 16.88 -11.41 -13.48
CA ASN A 241 16.97 -10.17 -14.24
C ASN A 241 18.41 -9.63 -14.28
N ILE A 242 18.92 -9.45 -15.49
CA ILE A 242 20.25 -8.90 -15.80
C ILE A 242 20.16 -7.75 -16.84
N SER A 243 18.98 -7.14 -16.99
CA SER A 243 18.72 -6.05 -17.94
C SER A 243 19.67 -4.87 -17.76
N ASP A 244 20.06 -4.60 -16.51
CA ASP A 244 20.79 -3.38 -16.10
C ASP A 244 22.32 -3.52 -16.20
N TRP A 245 22.81 -4.69 -16.62
CA TRP A 245 24.24 -4.92 -16.80
C TRP A 245 24.83 -4.09 -17.94
N ASP A 246 25.89 -3.34 -17.64
CA ASP A 246 26.70 -2.66 -18.66
C ASP A 246 27.64 -3.66 -19.35
N VAL A 247 27.16 -4.24 -20.46
CA VAL A 247 27.94 -5.15 -21.32
C VAL A 247 28.71 -4.44 -22.44
N SER A 248 28.82 -3.11 -22.40
CA SER A 248 29.36 -2.30 -23.51
C SER A 248 30.85 -2.53 -23.83
N ASN A 249 31.58 -3.24 -22.97
CA ASN A 249 32.98 -3.63 -23.17
C ASN A 249 33.17 -5.09 -23.58
N VAL A 250 32.10 -5.90 -23.64
CA VAL A 250 32.18 -7.32 -24.00
C VAL A 250 32.44 -7.47 -25.50
N THR A 251 33.37 -8.36 -25.86
CA THR A 251 33.70 -8.68 -27.27
C THR A 251 33.33 -10.11 -27.67
N ASP A 252 33.20 -11.02 -26.71
CA ASP A 252 32.90 -12.45 -26.94
C ASP A 252 31.73 -12.91 -26.05
N MET A 253 30.63 -13.33 -26.70
CA MET A 253 29.41 -13.89 -26.10
C MET A 253 29.11 -15.31 -26.62
N ASP A 254 30.10 -16.02 -27.18
CA ASP A 254 29.94 -17.38 -27.69
C ASP A 254 29.32 -18.29 -26.62
N SER A 255 28.19 -18.92 -26.95
CA SER A 255 27.50 -19.91 -26.14
C SER A 255 27.05 -19.40 -24.76
N MET A 256 26.94 -18.07 -24.55
CA MET A 256 26.68 -17.47 -23.23
C MET A 256 25.49 -18.10 -22.50
N PHE A 257 24.39 -18.39 -23.20
CA PHE A 257 23.17 -19.03 -22.69
C PHE A 257 22.89 -20.39 -23.35
N TYR A 258 23.92 -21.07 -23.88
CA TYR A 258 23.79 -22.40 -24.50
C TYR A 258 23.08 -23.37 -23.54
N GLY A 259 21.89 -23.89 -23.84
CA GLY A 259 21.15 -24.83 -23.01
C GLY A 259 20.66 -24.25 -21.67
N ALA A 260 20.61 -22.93 -21.51
CA ALA A 260 19.98 -22.28 -20.36
C ALA A 260 18.45 -22.30 -20.53
N THR A 261 17.84 -23.47 -20.34
CA THR A 261 16.46 -23.77 -20.76
C THR A 261 15.38 -22.88 -20.16
N SER A 262 15.60 -22.32 -18.97
CA SER A 262 14.63 -21.44 -18.29
C SER A 262 14.85 -19.94 -18.51
N PHE A 263 15.93 -19.53 -19.19
CA PHE A 263 16.27 -18.12 -19.32
C PHE A 263 15.36 -17.41 -20.34
N ASP A 264 14.63 -16.39 -19.90
CA ASP A 264 13.75 -15.56 -20.73
C ASP A 264 13.67 -14.10 -20.23
N GLN A 265 14.76 -13.57 -19.66
CA GLN A 265 14.77 -12.19 -19.15
C GLN A 265 15.03 -11.18 -20.28
N ASP A 266 14.37 -10.02 -20.20
CA ASP A 266 14.54 -8.94 -21.18
C ASP A 266 15.95 -8.34 -21.12
N ILE A 267 16.71 -8.59 -22.19
CA ILE A 267 18.07 -8.07 -22.42
C ILE A 267 18.13 -7.14 -23.65
N SER A 268 16.97 -6.63 -24.09
CA SER A 268 16.85 -5.73 -25.24
C SER A 268 17.64 -4.42 -25.06
N GLY A 269 17.86 -4.00 -23.82
CA GLY A 269 18.61 -2.79 -23.44
C GLY A 269 20.14 -2.91 -23.52
N TRP A 270 20.69 -4.11 -23.71
CA TRP A 270 22.14 -4.32 -23.72
C TRP A 270 22.85 -3.64 -24.91
N ASN A 271 23.95 -2.94 -24.61
CA ASN A 271 24.82 -2.38 -25.64
C ASN A 271 25.83 -3.43 -26.15
N VAL A 272 25.43 -4.19 -27.17
CA VAL A 272 26.27 -5.23 -27.79
C VAL A 272 27.17 -4.73 -28.94
N SER A 273 27.32 -3.41 -29.11
CA SER A 273 27.98 -2.81 -30.29
C SER A 273 29.48 -3.12 -30.45
N LYS A 274 30.13 -3.73 -29.44
CA LYS A 274 31.53 -4.19 -29.50
C LYS A 274 31.67 -5.71 -29.67
N VAL A 275 30.58 -6.47 -29.59
CA VAL A 275 30.62 -7.93 -29.67
C VAL A 275 30.96 -8.37 -31.09
N THR A 276 31.94 -9.27 -31.21
CA THR A 276 32.40 -9.83 -32.49
C THR A 276 32.04 -11.31 -32.68
N ASP A 277 31.78 -12.04 -31.59
CA ASP A 277 31.38 -13.45 -31.60
C ASP A 277 30.10 -13.67 -30.79
N MET A 278 29.05 -14.16 -31.46
CA MET A 278 27.75 -14.55 -30.87
C MET A 278 27.37 -15.99 -31.25
N LYS A 279 28.36 -16.83 -31.59
CA LYS A 279 28.12 -18.23 -31.96
C LYS A 279 27.32 -18.93 -30.85
N ALA A 280 26.28 -19.70 -31.23
CA ALA A 280 25.50 -20.54 -30.33
C ALA A 280 24.97 -19.86 -29.04
N MET A 281 24.87 -18.52 -29.01
CA MET A 281 24.57 -17.75 -27.80
C MET A 281 23.30 -18.22 -27.06
N PHE A 282 22.24 -18.58 -27.81
CA PHE A 282 20.95 -19.06 -27.31
C PHE A 282 20.61 -20.46 -27.83
N TYR A 283 21.62 -21.25 -28.21
CA TYR A 283 21.39 -22.63 -28.67
C TYR A 283 20.67 -23.42 -27.57
N GLY A 284 19.50 -23.98 -27.85
CA GLY A 284 18.73 -24.77 -26.88
C GLY A 284 18.24 -24.00 -25.64
N ALA A 285 18.25 -22.67 -25.67
CA ALA A 285 17.66 -21.83 -24.62
C ALA A 285 16.13 -21.75 -24.79
N THR A 286 15.45 -22.89 -24.63
CA THR A 286 14.07 -23.13 -25.11
C THR A 286 12.97 -22.18 -24.62
N SER A 287 13.18 -21.48 -23.51
CA SER A 287 12.23 -20.47 -23.02
C SER A 287 12.47 -19.07 -23.60
N PHE A 288 13.60 -18.82 -24.25
CA PHE A 288 14.01 -17.48 -24.65
C PHE A 288 13.20 -16.96 -25.85
N ASP A 289 12.35 -15.97 -25.61
CA ASP A 289 11.54 -15.27 -26.60
C ASP A 289 11.50 -13.75 -26.34
N GLN A 290 12.67 -13.10 -26.38
CA GLN A 290 12.80 -11.65 -26.15
C GLN A 290 13.07 -10.85 -27.44
N ASN A 291 12.67 -9.58 -27.43
CA ASN A 291 12.85 -8.67 -28.58
C ASN A 291 14.27 -8.10 -28.67
N LEU A 292 15.09 -8.61 -29.60
CA LEU A 292 16.47 -8.17 -29.81
C LEU A 292 16.65 -7.17 -30.97
N SER A 293 15.58 -6.53 -31.43
CA SER A 293 15.59 -5.63 -32.59
C SER A 293 16.49 -4.40 -32.44
N ASN A 294 16.73 -3.96 -31.20
CA ASN A 294 17.55 -2.79 -30.88
C ASN A 294 19.05 -3.09 -30.80
N TRP A 295 19.46 -4.36 -30.85
CA TRP A 295 20.86 -4.73 -30.76
C TRP A 295 21.65 -4.29 -31.99
N ASN A 296 22.76 -3.58 -31.76
CA ASN A 296 23.69 -3.22 -32.82
C ASN A 296 24.69 -4.36 -33.10
N VAL A 297 24.34 -5.24 -34.04
CA VAL A 297 25.17 -6.39 -34.45
C VAL A 297 26.16 -6.10 -35.60
N SER A 298 26.40 -4.83 -35.92
CA SER A 298 27.24 -4.41 -37.07
C SER A 298 28.70 -4.89 -37.02
N LYS A 299 29.22 -5.26 -35.84
CA LYS A 299 30.58 -5.78 -35.65
C LYS A 299 30.68 -7.30 -35.55
N VAL A 300 29.55 -8.01 -35.57
CA VAL A 300 29.54 -9.47 -35.41
C VAL A 300 30.14 -10.13 -36.66
N THR A 301 31.16 -10.96 -36.44
CA THR A 301 31.87 -11.70 -37.49
C THR A 301 31.46 -13.17 -37.54
N THR A 302 30.87 -13.70 -36.47
CA THR A 302 30.29 -15.05 -36.43
C THR A 302 29.07 -15.09 -35.51
N MET A 303 27.98 -15.70 -36.00
CA MET A 303 26.73 -15.95 -35.25
C MET A 303 26.10 -17.31 -35.62
N SER A 304 26.93 -18.25 -36.06
CA SER A 304 26.46 -19.59 -36.43
C SER A 304 25.77 -20.27 -35.22
N TYR A 305 24.66 -20.96 -35.49
CA TYR A 305 23.87 -21.68 -34.48
C TYR A 305 23.25 -20.82 -33.36
N MET A 306 23.20 -19.49 -33.50
CA MET A 306 22.76 -18.57 -32.44
C MET A 306 21.44 -19.01 -31.76
N PHE A 307 20.41 -19.38 -32.53
CA PHE A 307 19.11 -19.85 -32.02
C PHE A 307 18.79 -21.30 -32.41
N TYR A 308 19.80 -22.14 -32.70
CA TYR A 308 19.52 -23.55 -33.02
C TYR A 308 18.82 -24.24 -31.83
N ASP A 309 17.78 -25.04 -32.09
CA ASP A 309 16.88 -25.60 -31.06
C ASP A 309 16.22 -24.55 -30.12
N ASN A 310 16.06 -23.30 -30.58
CA ASN A 310 15.23 -22.27 -29.97
C ASN A 310 14.15 -21.79 -30.95
N THR A 311 13.03 -21.26 -30.42
CA THR A 311 11.95 -20.67 -31.21
C THR A 311 11.63 -19.28 -30.67
N LEU A 312 11.99 -18.23 -31.41
CA LEU A 312 11.43 -16.91 -31.17
C LEU A 312 10.02 -16.85 -31.75
N SER A 313 9.11 -16.15 -31.07
CA SER A 313 7.79 -15.86 -31.62
C SER A 313 7.92 -15.07 -32.93
N THR A 314 6.95 -15.24 -33.82
CA THR A 314 6.92 -14.52 -35.12
C THR A 314 7.04 -13.01 -34.92
N LYS A 315 6.46 -12.45 -33.84
CA LYS A 315 6.56 -11.03 -33.48
C LYS A 315 8.02 -10.63 -33.21
N ASN A 316 8.70 -11.35 -32.33
CA ASN A 316 10.07 -11.01 -31.93
C ASN A 316 11.07 -11.29 -33.06
N TYR A 317 10.88 -12.36 -33.82
CA TYR A 317 11.73 -12.66 -34.97
C TYR A 317 11.53 -11.65 -36.11
N ASP A 318 10.29 -11.23 -36.39
CA ASP A 318 10.01 -10.16 -37.35
C ASP A 318 10.67 -8.85 -36.92
N ALA A 319 10.53 -8.46 -35.65
CA ALA A 319 11.14 -7.26 -35.11
C ALA A 319 12.68 -7.31 -35.22
N LEU A 320 13.30 -8.45 -34.88
CA LEU A 320 14.74 -8.68 -35.00
C LEU A 320 15.22 -8.44 -36.44
N LEU A 321 14.58 -9.10 -37.41
CA LEU A 321 14.93 -8.97 -38.83
C LEU A 321 14.75 -7.53 -39.32
N GLN A 322 13.64 -6.88 -38.96
CA GLN A 322 13.36 -5.48 -39.32
C GLN A 322 14.38 -4.51 -38.71
N GLY A 323 14.73 -4.68 -37.44
CA GLY A 323 15.73 -3.87 -36.75
C GLY A 323 17.11 -4.01 -37.39
N TRP A 324 17.58 -5.25 -37.55
CA TRP A 324 18.92 -5.51 -38.07
C TRP A 324 19.08 -5.13 -39.54
N SER A 325 18.01 -5.19 -40.35
CA SER A 325 18.04 -4.77 -41.76
C SER A 325 18.37 -3.28 -41.96
N LYS A 326 18.26 -2.47 -40.90
CA LYS A 326 18.58 -1.03 -40.91
C LYS A 326 20.05 -0.75 -40.57
N LEU A 327 20.80 -1.74 -40.10
CA LEU A 327 22.21 -1.60 -39.73
C LEU A 327 23.13 -1.73 -40.95
N THR A 328 24.37 -1.28 -40.80
CA THR A 328 25.47 -1.63 -41.72
C THR A 328 26.12 -2.92 -41.24
N LEU A 329 25.71 -4.06 -41.81
CA LEU A 329 26.11 -5.39 -41.36
C LEU A 329 27.43 -5.86 -42.02
N GLN A 330 28.13 -6.81 -41.38
CA GLN A 330 29.26 -7.52 -41.99
C GLN A 330 28.78 -8.46 -43.10
N ASN A 331 29.61 -8.70 -44.12
CA ASN A 331 29.24 -9.56 -45.25
C ASN A 331 29.38 -11.05 -44.94
N GLY A 332 28.54 -11.89 -45.56
CA GLY A 332 28.73 -13.34 -45.61
C GLY A 332 28.47 -14.08 -44.29
N ILE A 333 27.78 -13.46 -43.35
CA ILE A 333 27.55 -14.05 -42.03
C ILE A 333 26.51 -15.16 -42.10
N LYS A 334 26.77 -16.28 -41.41
CA LYS A 334 25.82 -17.38 -41.19
C LYS A 334 25.02 -17.11 -39.93
N PHE A 335 23.72 -16.91 -40.08
CA PHE A 335 22.77 -16.70 -38.99
C PHE A 335 21.77 -17.84 -38.92
N HIS A 336 21.58 -18.40 -37.73
CA HIS A 336 20.58 -19.43 -37.49
C HIS A 336 19.47 -18.84 -36.63
N GLY A 337 18.32 -18.54 -37.25
CA GLY A 337 17.10 -18.05 -36.61
C GLY A 337 16.33 -19.12 -35.84
N GLY A 338 16.79 -20.38 -35.88
CA GLY A 338 16.20 -21.47 -35.11
C GLY A 338 14.98 -22.05 -35.78
N ASN A 339 14.00 -22.45 -34.97
CA ASN A 339 12.68 -22.89 -35.44
C ASN A 339 11.71 -21.72 -35.66
N SER A 340 12.20 -20.47 -35.60
CA SER A 340 11.40 -19.26 -35.72
C SER A 340 10.90 -19.05 -37.16
N SER A 341 9.63 -18.69 -37.30
CA SER A 341 9.04 -18.26 -38.58
C SER A 341 8.89 -16.75 -38.62
N PHE A 342 8.90 -16.15 -39.82
CA PHE A 342 8.66 -14.73 -40.02
C PHE A 342 7.38 -14.52 -40.85
N CYS A 343 6.77 -13.34 -40.77
CA CYS A 343 5.67 -12.97 -41.66
C CYS A 343 5.82 -11.54 -42.16
N SER A 344 5.79 -10.55 -41.27
CA SER A 344 5.87 -9.14 -41.63
C SER A 344 7.28 -8.66 -41.98
N ALA A 345 8.32 -9.45 -41.73
CA ALA A 345 9.71 -9.10 -42.02
C ALA A 345 10.28 -9.62 -43.35
N ARG A 346 9.42 -10.06 -44.28
CA ARG A 346 9.84 -10.59 -45.60
C ARG A 346 10.87 -9.69 -46.31
N ASP A 347 10.57 -8.40 -46.44
CA ASP A 347 11.44 -7.45 -47.13
C ASP A 347 12.75 -7.18 -46.37
N ALA A 348 12.67 -7.09 -45.03
CA ALA A 348 13.83 -6.89 -44.18
C ALA A 348 14.80 -8.08 -44.26
N ARG A 349 14.28 -9.30 -44.21
CA ARG A 349 15.06 -10.54 -44.37
C ARG A 349 15.70 -10.62 -45.76
N ALA A 350 14.92 -10.34 -46.81
CA ALA A 350 15.42 -10.32 -48.18
C ALA A 350 16.53 -9.27 -48.38
N LYS A 351 16.40 -8.10 -47.76
CA LYS A 351 17.42 -7.05 -47.74
C LYS A 351 18.70 -7.51 -47.08
N ILE A 352 18.64 -8.15 -45.90
CA ILE A 352 19.83 -8.65 -45.20
C ILE A 352 20.61 -9.65 -46.09
N ILE A 353 19.90 -10.59 -46.72
CA ILE A 353 20.50 -11.59 -47.61
C ILE A 353 21.10 -10.93 -48.86
N LYS A 354 20.36 -10.02 -49.50
CA LYS A 354 20.77 -9.39 -50.76
C LYS A 354 21.93 -8.42 -50.60
N ASP A 355 21.85 -7.52 -49.62
CA ASP A 355 22.78 -6.41 -49.50
C ASP A 355 24.08 -6.84 -48.79
N PHE A 356 24.02 -7.83 -47.90
CA PHE A 356 25.17 -8.28 -47.10
C PHE A 356 25.56 -9.75 -47.34
N GLY A 357 24.86 -10.48 -48.20
CA GLY A 357 25.19 -11.88 -48.52
C GLY A 357 25.07 -12.84 -47.33
N TRP A 358 24.23 -12.53 -46.34
CA TRP A 358 24.01 -13.41 -45.19
C TRP A 358 23.34 -14.72 -45.61
N ILE A 359 23.69 -15.80 -44.91
CA ILE A 359 23.02 -17.10 -45.01
C ILE A 359 22.15 -17.25 -43.76
N ILE A 360 20.83 -17.11 -43.93
CA ILE A 360 19.85 -17.23 -42.86
C ILE A 360 19.18 -18.60 -42.92
N THR A 361 19.25 -19.36 -41.82
CA THR A 361 18.52 -20.62 -41.62
C THR A 361 17.45 -20.42 -40.56
N ASP A 362 16.18 -20.51 -40.96
CA ASP A 362 14.98 -20.36 -40.14
C ASP A 362 13.83 -21.22 -40.70
N SER A 363 12.66 -21.23 -40.05
CA SER A 363 11.49 -22.01 -40.49
C SER A 363 10.78 -21.44 -41.72
N GLY A 364 11.27 -20.34 -42.29
CA GLY A 364 10.68 -19.69 -43.45
C GLY A 364 9.53 -18.75 -43.09
N GLU A 365 8.79 -18.35 -44.12
CA GLU A 365 7.64 -17.47 -43.96
C GLU A 365 6.41 -18.27 -43.54
N ASP A 366 5.82 -17.91 -42.41
CA ASP A 366 4.55 -18.46 -41.93
C ASP A 366 3.63 -17.31 -41.48
N CYS A 367 2.66 -17.00 -42.35
CA CYS A 367 1.60 -16.03 -42.10
C CYS A 367 0.26 -16.71 -41.78
N SER A 368 0.27 -17.97 -41.33
CA SER A 368 -0.95 -18.65 -40.91
C SER A 368 -1.65 -17.85 -39.81
N GLN A 369 -2.95 -17.61 -39.99
CA GLN A 369 -3.76 -16.85 -39.04
C GLN A 369 -3.97 -17.68 -37.78
N VAL A 370 -3.25 -17.37 -36.70
CA VAL A 370 -3.47 -18.00 -35.40
C VAL A 370 -4.75 -17.41 -34.81
N PRO A 371 -5.82 -18.20 -34.62
CA PRO A 371 -7.13 -17.67 -34.26
C PRO A 371 -7.19 -17.10 -32.85
N PHE A 372 -8.07 -16.12 -32.64
CA PHE A 372 -8.62 -15.80 -31.32
C PHE A 372 -9.63 -16.87 -30.92
N ILE A 373 -9.37 -17.62 -29.85
CA ILE A 373 -10.17 -18.77 -29.40
C ILE A 373 -10.85 -18.46 -28.07
N THR A 374 -12.16 -18.71 -28.01
CA THR A 374 -12.99 -18.51 -26.83
C THR A 374 -13.94 -19.68 -26.62
N THR A 375 -14.35 -19.90 -25.37
CA THR A 375 -15.35 -20.91 -25.02
C THR A 375 -16.65 -20.24 -24.60
N TRP A 376 -17.78 -20.77 -25.07
CA TRP A 376 -19.11 -20.23 -24.83
C TRP A 376 -20.08 -21.31 -24.40
N LYS A 377 -21.12 -20.94 -23.64
CA LYS A 377 -22.13 -21.86 -23.12
C LYS A 377 -23.54 -21.48 -23.55
N THR A 378 -24.27 -22.43 -24.12
CA THR A 378 -25.73 -22.38 -24.29
C THR A 378 -26.40 -23.31 -23.29
N THR A 379 -27.58 -22.94 -22.79
CA THR A 379 -28.29 -23.67 -21.73
C THR A 379 -29.52 -24.43 -22.18
N SER A 380 -30.04 -24.11 -23.35
CA SER A 380 -31.18 -24.77 -23.98
C SER A 380 -30.98 -24.92 -25.48
N ALA A 381 -31.70 -25.86 -26.08
CA ALA A 381 -31.65 -26.10 -27.52
C ALA A 381 -32.12 -24.87 -28.30
N ASN A 382 -31.50 -24.62 -29.46
CA ASN A 382 -31.75 -23.49 -30.35
C ASN A 382 -31.40 -22.10 -29.79
N GLU A 383 -30.61 -22.04 -28.71
CA GLU A 383 -29.97 -20.80 -28.30
C GLU A 383 -28.87 -20.40 -29.29
N SER A 384 -28.66 -19.10 -29.44
CA SER A 384 -27.63 -18.55 -30.33
C SER A 384 -26.46 -17.91 -29.58
N ILE A 385 -25.34 -17.74 -30.28
CA ILE A 385 -24.20 -16.93 -29.86
C ILE A 385 -23.98 -15.85 -30.92
N THR A 386 -23.82 -14.61 -30.46
CA THR A 386 -23.47 -13.46 -31.27
C THR A 386 -22.06 -12.99 -30.94
N ILE A 387 -21.21 -12.85 -31.96
CA ILE A 387 -19.90 -12.21 -31.86
C ILE A 387 -20.08 -10.70 -32.07
N PRO A 388 -19.92 -9.86 -31.03
CA PRO A 388 -20.20 -8.44 -31.12
C PRO A 388 -18.99 -7.65 -31.62
N THR A 389 -19.24 -6.77 -32.58
CA THR A 389 -18.28 -5.85 -33.18
C THR A 389 -18.60 -4.40 -32.82
N ALA A 390 -17.63 -3.51 -33.01
CA ALA A 390 -17.79 -2.08 -32.76
C ALA A 390 -18.12 -1.28 -34.02
N LEU A 391 -18.99 -0.27 -33.87
CA LEU A 391 -19.23 0.71 -34.93
C LEU A 391 -17.98 1.55 -35.18
N GLY A 392 -17.66 1.78 -36.46
CA GLY A 392 -16.53 2.64 -36.89
C GLY A 392 -15.20 1.93 -37.12
N GLU A 393 -15.10 0.63 -36.80
CA GLU A 393 -13.94 -0.20 -37.11
C GLU A 393 -14.17 -0.97 -38.43
N THR A 394 -13.08 -1.40 -39.07
CA THR A 394 -13.16 -2.25 -40.27
C THR A 394 -12.96 -3.71 -39.86
N TYR A 395 -13.96 -4.54 -40.15
CA TYR A 395 -13.94 -5.98 -39.88
C TYR A 395 -13.93 -6.75 -41.19
N ASN A 396 -13.16 -7.84 -41.23
CA ASN A 396 -13.20 -8.85 -42.29
C ASN A 396 -12.69 -10.18 -41.73
N TYR A 397 -13.57 -10.91 -41.06
CA TYR A 397 -13.18 -12.08 -40.26
C TYR A 397 -14.01 -13.32 -40.58
N THR A 398 -13.45 -14.45 -40.21
CA THR A 398 -14.07 -15.77 -40.28
C THR A 398 -14.26 -16.31 -38.88
N VAL A 399 -15.45 -16.85 -38.59
CA VAL A 399 -15.79 -17.54 -37.35
C VAL A 399 -16.00 -19.02 -37.64
N ASN A 400 -15.29 -19.89 -36.93
CA ASN A 400 -15.64 -21.30 -36.80
C ASN A 400 -16.34 -21.48 -35.45
N TRP A 401 -17.58 -21.98 -35.50
CA TRP A 401 -18.50 -22.02 -34.38
C TRP A 401 -18.31 -23.21 -33.44
N GLY A 402 -17.40 -24.13 -33.77
CA GLY A 402 -17.07 -25.29 -32.93
C GLY A 402 -18.06 -26.46 -33.02
N ASP A 403 -19.05 -26.37 -33.91
CA ASP A 403 -20.05 -27.42 -34.19
C ASP A 403 -19.96 -27.95 -35.63
N GLY A 404 -18.90 -27.58 -36.36
CA GLY A 404 -18.69 -27.93 -37.77
C GLY A 404 -19.14 -26.84 -38.75
N GLU A 405 -19.81 -25.78 -38.28
CA GLU A 405 -20.21 -24.65 -39.13
C GLU A 405 -19.22 -23.48 -39.09
N THR A 406 -19.15 -22.73 -40.19
CA THR A 406 -18.28 -21.56 -40.35
C THR A 406 -18.98 -20.41 -41.04
N THR A 407 -18.72 -19.18 -40.59
CA THR A 407 -19.15 -17.93 -41.26
C THR A 407 -17.92 -17.16 -41.71
N THR A 408 -17.83 -16.82 -43.00
CA THR A 408 -16.63 -16.19 -43.61
C THR A 408 -16.89 -14.76 -44.08
N ASN A 409 -15.81 -13.98 -44.24
CA ASN A 409 -15.81 -12.62 -44.82
C ASN A 409 -16.79 -11.64 -44.18
N HIS A 410 -16.98 -11.75 -42.86
CA HIS A 410 -17.98 -10.97 -42.15
C HIS A 410 -17.45 -9.61 -41.70
N LYS A 411 -18.33 -8.60 -41.68
CA LYS A 411 -17.96 -7.18 -41.47
C LYS A 411 -18.67 -6.48 -40.31
N GLY A 412 -19.53 -7.17 -39.57
CA GLY A 412 -20.33 -6.61 -38.46
C GLY A 412 -20.59 -7.68 -37.40
N ASN A 413 -21.65 -7.54 -36.60
CA ASN A 413 -22.05 -8.62 -35.69
C ASN A 413 -22.47 -9.87 -36.48
N THR A 414 -22.05 -11.07 -36.07
CA THR A 414 -22.57 -12.33 -36.63
C THR A 414 -23.18 -13.18 -35.53
N THR A 415 -24.25 -13.91 -35.86
CA THR A 415 -25.02 -14.74 -34.92
C THR A 415 -25.19 -16.14 -35.50
N HIS A 416 -25.01 -17.15 -34.65
CA HIS A 416 -25.19 -18.56 -34.99
C HIS A 416 -26.03 -19.28 -33.94
N SER A 417 -26.88 -20.21 -34.36
CA SER A 417 -27.81 -20.95 -33.49
C SER A 417 -27.39 -22.41 -33.33
N TYR A 418 -27.31 -22.89 -32.09
CA TYR A 418 -26.89 -24.25 -31.78
C TYR A 418 -28.11 -25.16 -31.55
N THR A 419 -28.20 -26.26 -32.29
CA THR A 419 -29.32 -27.20 -32.19
C THR A 419 -29.39 -27.91 -30.83
N THR A 420 -28.25 -28.12 -30.18
CA THR A 420 -28.14 -28.71 -28.84
C THR A 420 -27.58 -27.70 -27.83
N ALA A 421 -27.98 -27.83 -26.57
CA ALA A 421 -27.34 -27.08 -25.49
C ALA A 421 -25.94 -27.64 -25.23
N GLY A 422 -24.96 -26.78 -25.00
CA GLY A 422 -23.58 -27.25 -24.86
C GLY A 422 -22.57 -26.16 -24.54
N THR A 423 -21.31 -26.58 -24.46
CA THR A 423 -20.15 -25.70 -24.39
C THR A 423 -19.40 -25.81 -25.72
N TYR A 424 -19.16 -24.67 -26.36
CA TYR A 424 -18.64 -24.59 -27.72
C TYR A 424 -17.35 -23.77 -27.76
N THR A 425 -16.35 -24.30 -28.44
CA THR A 425 -15.08 -23.60 -28.71
C THR A 425 -15.21 -22.83 -30.02
N VAL A 426 -15.27 -21.51 -29.94
CA VAL A 426 -15.40 -20.62 -31.09
C VAL A 426 -14.03 -20.04 -31.42
N SER A 427 -13.62 -20.10 -32.69
CA SER A 427 -12.36 -19.53 -33.18
C SER A 427 -12.59 -18.47 -34.24
N ILE A 428 -11.85 -17.36 -34.15
CA ILE A 428 -11.99 -16.19 -35.02
C ILE A 428 -10.64 -15.92 -35.69
N THR A 429 -10.64 -15.80 -37.02
CA THR A 429 -9.46 -15.46 -37.85
C THR A 429 -9.76 -14.28 -38.78
N GLY A 430 -8.74 -13.65 -39.33
CA GLY A 430 -8.88 -12.47 -40.20
C GLY A 430 -8.88 -11.15 -39.43
N ASP A 431 -9.32 -10.08 -40.09
CA ASP A 431 -9.30 -8.72 -39.56
C ASP A 431 -10.39 -8.53 -38.50
N PHE A 432 -10.01 -8.73 -37.23
CA PHE A 432 -10.87 -8.60 -36.07
C PHE A 432 -10.24 -7.65 -35.03
N PRO A 433 -10.32 -6.32 -35.24
CA PRO A 433 -9.54 -5.32 -34.50
C PRO A 433 -9.94 -5.18 -33.02
N ARG A 434 -11.19 -5.52 -32.67
CA ARG A 434 -11.66 -5.61 -31.28
C ARG A 434 -12.98 -6.38 -31.15
N ILE A 435 -13.19 -7.02 -30.00
CA ILE A 435 -14.50 -7.47 -29.54
C ILE A 435 -15.16 -6.33 -28.72
N TYR A 436 -16.50 -6.23 -28.71
CA TYR A 436 -17.18 -5.11 -28.06
C TYR A 436 -18.50 -5.51 -27.40
N PHE A 437 -18.45 -6.14 -26.23
CA PHE A 437 -19.67 -6.51 -25.49
C PHE A 437 -20.42 -5.29 -24.94
N ASN A 438 -19.70 -4.33 -24.35
CA ASN A 438 -20.28 -3.10 -23.79
C ASN A 438 -21.50 -3.33 -22.88
N ASN A 439 -21.47 -4.38 -22.06
CA ASN A 439 -22.58 -4.83 -21.19
C ASN A 439 -23.89 -5.14 -21.94
N THR A 440 -23.81 -5.62 -23.19
CA THR A 440 -24.96 -6.02 -24.01
C THR A 440 -24.80 -7.43 -24.58
N GLY A 441 -25.80 -7.91 -25.32
CA GLY A 441 -25.75 -9.17 -26.08
C GLY A 441 -25.46 -10.40 -25.22
N ASP A 442 -24.74 -11.34 -25.81
CA ASP A 442 -24.45 -12.67 -25.25
C ASP A 442 -23.29 -12.69 -24.23
N ARG A 443 -22.99 -11.55 -23.57
CA ARG A 443 -21.87 -11.39 -22.62
C ARG A 443 -21.83 -12.41 -21.47
N LEU A 444 -22.97 -12.99 -21.09
CA LEU A 444 -23.03 -14.00 -20.03
C LEU A 444 -22.73 -15.42 -20.55
N LYS A 445 -22.75 -15.62 -21.87
CA LYS A 445 -22.51 -16.91 -22.51
C LYS A 445 -21.02 -17.20 -22.67
N ILE A 446 -20.17 -16.19 -22.90
CA ILE A 446 -18.71 -16.38 -22.94
C ILE A 446 -18.22 -16.84 -21.56
N GLN A 447 -17.46 -17.94 -21.54
CA GLN A 447 -16.96 -18.60 -20.34
C GLN A 447 -15.45 -18.37 -20.14
N SER A 448 -14.67 -18.36 -21.22
CA SER A 448 -13.21 -18.20 -21.15
C SER A 448 -12.62 -17.71 -22.47
N ILE A 449 -11.45 -17.06 -22.35
CA ILE A 449 -10.52 -16.86 -23.45
C ILE A 449 -9.48 -17.99 -23.36
N GLU A 450 -9.36 -18.76 -24.43
CA GLU A 450 -8.44 -19.90 -24.52
C GLU A 450 -7.13 -19.50 -25.22
N GLN A 451 -7.22 -18.55 -26.16
CA GLN A 451 -6.08 -18.06 -26.94
C GLN A 451 -6.41 -16.68 -27.52
N TRP A 452 -5.49 -15.72 -27.44
CA TRP A 452 -5.61 -14.39 -28.04
C TRP A 452 -5.35 -14.40 -29.55
N GLY A 453 -4.45 -15.27 -30.01
CA GLY A 453 -4.08 -15.38 -31.42
C GLY A 453 -3.19 -14.25 -31.89
N ASN A 454 -2.99 -14.15 -33.21
CA ASN A 454 -2.15 -13.11 -33.81
C ASN A 454 -2.92 -11.83 -34.18
N GLN A 455 -4.09 -11.64 -33.57
CA GLN A 455 -4.94 -10.46 -33.75
C GLN A 455 -4.21 -9.19 -33.32
N ILE A 456 -4.19 -8.20 -34.21
CA ILE A 456 -3.64 -6.88 -33.91
C ILE A 456 -4.78 -6.03 -33.34
N TRP A 457 -4.85 -5.99 -32.01
CA TRP A 457 -5.90 -5.27 -31.29
C TRP A 457 -5.69 -3.75 -31.42
N THR A 458 -6.69 -3.03 -31.91
CA THR A 458 -6.64 -1.56 -32.03
C THR A 458 -7.22 -0.85 -30.80
N SER A 459 -8.09 -1.52 -30.06
CA SER A 459 -8.64 -1.04 -28.79
C SER A 459 -9.17 -2.20 -27.95
N MET A 460 -9.07 -2.07 -26.62
CA MET A 460 -9.72 -2.97 -25.66
C MET A 460 -10.89 -2.29 -24.92
N HIS A 461 -11.30 -1.11 -25.38
CA HIS A 461 -12.36 -0.34 -24.75
C HIS A 461 -13.68 -1.12 -24.73
N SER A 462 -14.19 -1.38 -23.52
CA SER A 462 -15.42 -2.13 -23.26
C SER A 462 -15.46 -3.54 -23.86
N ALA A 463 -14.30 -4.14 -24.12
CA ALA A 463 -14.19 -5.42 -24.82
C ALA A 463 -14.97 -6.53 -24.12
N PHE A 464 -14.75 -6.74 -22.81
CA PHE A 464 -15.40 -7.75 -21.96
C PHE A 464 -16.27 -7.12 -20.86
N TYR A 465 -16.78 -5.91 -21.09
CA TYR A 465 -17.66 -5.23 -20.13
C TYR A 465 -18.93 -6.07 -19.91
N GLY A 466 -19.16 -6.49 -18.66
CA GLY A 466 -20.34 -7.23 -18.23
C GLY A 466 -20.26 -8.74 -18.48
N CYS A 467 -19.08 -9.26 -18.83
CA CYS A 467 -18.85 -10.68 -19.00
C CYS A 467 -18.65 -11.36 -17.64
N ASN A 468 -19.69 -11.40 -16.81
CA ASN A 468 -19.62 -11.89 -15.43
C ASN A 468 -19.10 -13.33 -15.29
N ASN A 469 -19.33 -14.18 -16.29
CA ASN A 469 -18.93 -15.59 -16.31
C ASN A 469 -17.54 -15.81 -16.94
N LEU A 470 -16.91 -14.75 -17.48
CA LEU A 470 -15.61 -14.85 -18.12
C LEU A 470 -14.54 -15.17 -17.07
N LYS A 471 -13.92 -16.32 -17.24
CA LYS A 471 -12.68 -16.73 -16.60
C LYS A 471 -11.53 -16.51 -17.58
N GLY A 472 -10.29 -16.57 -17.10
CA GLY A 472 -9.16 -16.58 -18.01
C GLY A 472 -8.40 -17.90 -17.97
N HIS A 473 -8.02 -18.34 -19.16
CA HIS A 473 -7.33 -19.60 -19.46
C HIS A 473 -6.38 -19.44 -20.67
N ALA A 474 -6.10 -18.20 -21.08
CA ALA A 474 -5.35 -17.98 -22.33
C ALA A 474 -3.91 -18.48 -22.20
N ILE A 475 -3.46 -19.22 -23.21
CA ILE A 475 -2.10 -19.82 -23.26
C ILE A 475 -1.04 -18.87 -23.84
N ASP A 476 -1.47 -17.71 -24.33
CA ASP A 476 -0.68 -16.68 -25.00
C ASP A 476 -1.07 -15.28 -24.48
N THR A 477 -0.35 -14.25 -24.94
CA THR A 477 -0.61 -12.85 -24.60
C THR A 477 -1.14 -12.07 -25.82
N PRO A 478 -2.03 -11.08 -25.63
CA PRO A 478 -2.55 -10.29 -26.74
C PRO A 478 -1.49 -9.33 -27.30
N ASN A 479 -1.50 -9.12 -28.62
CA ASN A 479 -0.74 -8.04 -29.23
C ASN A 479 -1.44 -6.68 -29.00
N LEU A 480 -1.00 -5.96 -27.97
CA LEU A 480 -1.55 -4.67 -27.55
C LEU A 480 -0.81 -3.45 -28.14
N SER A 481 0.10 -3.66 -29.09
CA SER A 481 0.97 -2.59 -29.64
C SER A 481 0.21 -1.42 -30.28
N ARG A 482 -1.06 -1.59 -30.64
CA ARG A 482 -1.93 -0.53 -31.19
C ARG A 482 -3.03 -0.07 -30.23
N VAL A 483 -3.08 -0.61 -29.01
CA VAL A 483 -4.11 -0.28 -28.00
C VAL A 483 -3.66 0.92 -27.18
N ASN A 484 -4.39 2.03 -27.30
CA ASN A 484 -4.22 3.20 -26.43
C ASN A 484 -5.31 3.32 -25.34
N ASN A 485 -6.41 2.57 -25.46
CA ASN A 485 -7.58 2.68 -24.58
C ASN A 485 -8.05 1.29 -24.18
N MET A 486 -8.00 1.01 -22.88
CA MET A 486 -8.48 -0.21 -22.22
C MET A 486 -9.67 0.05 -21.30
N GLY A 487 -10.26 1.25 -21.36
CA GLY A 487 -11.30 1.64 -20.42
C GLY A 487 -12.50 0.69 -20.45
N ASN A 488 -13.00 0.32 -19.27
CA ASN A 488 -14.07 -0.66 -19.04
C ASN A 488 -13.81 -2.09 -19.55
N MET A 489 -12.61 -2.47 -19.99
CA MET A 489 -12.36 -3.79 -20.61
C MET A 489 -12.91 -4.94 -19.77
N PHE A 490 -12.66 -4.96 -18.45
CA PHE A 490 -13.12 -6.00 -17.52
C PHE A 490 -14.13 -5.49 -16.49
N ARG A 491 -14.81 -4.37 -16.78
CA ARG A 491 -15.84 -3.86 -15.89
C ARG A 491 -16.93 -4.92 -15.69
N ASN A 492 -17.37 -5.15 -14.46
CA ASN A 492 -18.34 -6.19 -14.09
C ASN A 492 -17.93 -7.64 -14.50
N ALA A 493 -16.68 -7.92 -14.87
CA ALA A 493 -16.20 -9.26 -15.16
C ALA A 493 -15.90 -10.01 -13.85
N THR A 494 -16.94 -10.28 -13.06
CA THR A 494 -16.83 -10.73 -11.67
C THR A 494 -16.07 -12.05 -11.48
N SER A 495 -16.00 -12.92 -12.50
CA SER A 495 -15.27 -14.19 -12.46
C SER A 495 -13.83 -14.11 -12.99
N PHE A 496 -13.42 -12.97 -13.56
CA PHE A 496 -12.11 -12.84 -14.21
C PHE A 496 -11.00 -12.69 -13.16
N ASN A 497 -9.98 -13.55 -13.26
CA ASN A 497 -8.81 -13.52 -12.38
C ASN A 497 -7.59 -14.22 -13.03
N GLN A 498 -7.43 -14.13 -14.35
CA GLN A 498 -6.26 -14.70 -15.04
C GLN A 498 -5.04 -13.80 -14.86
N ASP A 499 -3.88 -14.42 -14.74
CA ASP A 499 -2.59 -13.74 -14.78
C ASP A 499 -2.43 -12.98 -16.11
N ILE A 500 -2.13 -11.70 -15.98
CA ILE A 500 -1.93 -10.73 -17.07
C ILE A 500 -0.67 -9.89 -16.83
N SER A 501 0.25 -10.36 -15.98
CA SER A 501 1.50 -9.68 -15.62
C SER A 501 2.38 -9.42 -16.83
N ASP A 502 2.36 -10.31 -17.83
CA ASP A 502 3.17 -10.23 -19.06
C ASP A 502 2.55 -9.35 -20.18
N TRP A 503 1.44 -8.66 -19.90
CA TRP A 503 0.81 -7.80 -20.91
C TRP A 503 1.61 -6.52 -21.12
N ASP A 504 2.02 -6.27 -22.37
CA ASP A 504 2.61 -4.99 -22.77
C ASP A 504 1.54 -3.90 -22.88
N VAL A 505 1.41 -3.10 -21.82
CA VAL A 505 0.49 -1.96 -21.73
C VAL A 505 1.17 -0.61 -21.98
N SER A 506 2.41 -0.60 -22.49
CA SER A 506 3.25 0.61 -22.59
C SER A 506 2.66 1.71 -23.49
N ASN A 507 1.77 1.36 -24.43
CA ASN A 507 1.10 2.33 -25.32
C ASN A 507 -0.24 2.86 -24.76
N VAL A 508 -0.71 2.33 -23.63
CA VAL A 508 -2.03 2.66 -23.08
C VAL A 508 -2.01 4.01 -22.39
N THR A 509 -2.96 4.88 -22.73
CA THR A 509 -3.15 6.19 -22.11
C THR A 509 -4.39 6.25 -21.21
N ASN A 510 -5.37 5.36 -21.42
CA ASN A 510 -6.62 5.34 -20.67
C ASN A 510 -6.93 3.94 -20.09
N MET A 511 -6.93 3.84 -18.76
CA MET A 511 -7.29 2.64 -17.99
C MET A 511 -8.55 2.84 -17.14
N SER A 512 -9.39 3.81 -17.49
CA SER A 512 -10.56 4.18 -16.68
C SER A 512 -11.54 3.01 -16.54
N SER A 513 -11.94 2.69 -15.31
CA SER A 513 -12.86 1.59 -14.99
C SER A 513 -12.42 0.21 -15.49
N LEU A 514 -11.12 -0.01 -15.73
CA LEU A 514 -10.60 -1.27 -16.29
C LEU A 514 -11.10 -2.50 -15.52
N PHE A 515 -11.01 -2.49 -14.19
CA PHE A 515 -11.41 -3.57 -13.29
C PHE A 515 -12.59 -3.18 -12.39
N LYS A 516 -13.38 -2.18 -12.78
CA LYS A 516 -14.52 -1.75 -11.96
C LYS A 516 -15.49 -2.90 -11.72
N ASN A 517 -15.74 -3.25 -10.45
CA ASN A 517 -16.59 -4.36 -10.03
C ASN A 517 -16.14 -5.74 -10.59
N ALA A 518 -14.83 -5.89 -10.88
CA ALA A 518 -14.21 -7.19 -11.14
C ALA A 518 -13.86 -7.84 -9.78
N THR A 519 -14.89 -8.30 -9.07
CA THR A 519 -14.82 -8.64 -7.65
C THR A 519 -13.80 -9.73 -7.29
N ASN A 520 -13.45 -10.63 -8.21
CA ASN A 520 -12.47 -11.70 -7.98
C ASN A 520 -11.06 -11.36 -8.46
N PHE A 521 -10.86 -10.25 -9.18
CA PHE A 521 -9.56 -9.91 -9.75
C PHE A 521 -8.57 -9.53 -8.64
N ASN A 522 -7.46 -10.25 -8.55
CA ASN A 522 -6.39 -10.01 -7.57
C ASN A 522 -5.02 -10.52 -8.09
N GLN A 523 -4.74 -10.34 -9.38
CA GLN A 523 -3.47 -10.78 -9.99
C GLN A 523 -2.40 -9.69 -9.94
N ASP A 524 -1.14 -10.11 -9.91
CA ASP A 524 0.00 -9.20 -9.89
C ASP A 524 0.12 -8.48 -11.24
N ILE A 525 0.18 -7.16 -11.17
CA ILE A 525 0.31 -6.24 -12.32
C ILE A 525 1.36 -5.16 -12.02
N ASN A 526 2.25 -5.41 -11.05
CA ASN A 526 3.29 -4.47 -10.65
C ASN A 526 4.32 -4.23 -11.77
N SER A 527 4.51 -5.21 -12.66
CA SER A 527 5.39 -5.15 -13.84
C SER A 527 4.89 -4.24 -14.98
N TRP A 528 3.63 -3.80 -14.94
CA TRP A 528 3.05 -3.00 -16.01
C TRP A 528 3.72 -1.63 -16.15
N ASN A 529 4.13 -1.30 -17.38
CA ASN A 529 4.59 0.04 -17.72
C ASN A 529 3.41 0.98 -17.94
N VAL A 530 3.04 1.75 -16.91
CA VAL A 530 1.94 2.74 -16.95
C VAL A 530 2.39 4.18 -17.20
N SER A 531 3.65 4.41 -17.59
CA SER A 531 4.25 5.75 -17.76
C SER A 531 3.58 6.63 -18.83
N ASN A 532 2.69 6.08 -19.66
CA ASN A 532 1.89 6.82 -20.65
C ASN A 532 0.43 7.04 -20.23
N VAL A 533 0.00 6.48 -19.10
CA VAL A 533 -1.38 6.56 -18.62
C VAL A 533 -1.68 7.96 -18.09
N THR A 534 -2.75 8.58 -18.61
CA THR A 534 -3.21 9.90 -18.19
C THR A 534 -4.48 9.86 -17.34
N SER A 535 -5.24 8.75 -17.38
CA SER A 535 -6.49 8.55 -16.62
C SER A 535 -6.60 7.16 -16.02
N MET A 536 -6.74 7.09 -14.68
CA MET A 536 -6.99 5.88 -13.89
C MET A 536 -8.34 5.93 -13.15
N ASN A 537 -9.27 6.78 -13.63
CA ASN A 537 -10.57 6.98 -13.01
C ASN A 537 -11.31 5.66 -12.78
N SER A 538 -11.76 5.40 -11.55
CA SER A 538 -12.53 4.21 -11.17
C SER A 538 -11.87 2.85 -11.49
N MET A 539 -10.54 2.79 -11.72
CA MET A 539 -9.87 1.57 -12.20
C MET A 539 -10.18 0.32 -11.36
N PHE A 540 -10.14 0.45 -10.02
CA PHE A 540 -10.40 -0.62 -9.05
C PHE A 540 -11.65 -0.36 -8.18
N ASN A 541 -12.57 0.48 -8.67
CA ASN A 541 -13.83 0.76 -8.01
C ASN A 541 -14.61 -0.56 -7.81
N GLU A 542 -14.96 -0.91 -6.57
CA GLU A 542 -15.63 -2.16 -6.19
C GLU A 542 -14.87 -3.45 -6.59
N ALA A 543 -13.56 -3.38 -6.86
CA ALA A 543 -12.71 -4.56 -7.07
C ALA A 543 -12.37 -5.23 -5.72
N SER A 544 -13.36 -5.84 -5.08
CA SER A 544 -13.33 -6.20 -3.65
C SER A 544 -12.28 -7.23 -3.22
N SER A 545 -11.59 -7.89 -4.15
CA SER A 545 -10.47 -8.80 -3.83
C SER A 545 -9.09 -8.19 -4.10
N PHE A 546 -9.01 -7.07 -4.82
CA PHE A 546 -7.73 -6.54 -5.31
C PHE A 546 -6.90 -5.90 -4.19
N ASN A 547 -5.75 -6.48 -3.91
CA ASN A 547 -4.78 -6.00 -2.91
C ASN A 547 -3.33 -6.35 -3.31
N GLN A 548 -2.98 -6.25 -4.59
CA GLN A 548 -1.63 -6.53 -5.10
C GLN A 548 -0.74 -5.28 -5.14
N PRO A 549 0.59 -5.42 -5.02
CA PRO A 549 1.51 -4.29 -5.07
C PRO A 549 1.40 -3.58 -6.42
N ILE A 550 1.34 -2.24 -6.36
CA ILE A 550 1.32 -1.34 -7.52
C ILE A 550 2.14 -0.06 -7.24
N GLY A 551 2.99 -0.12 -6.22
CA GLY A 551 3.76 1.04 -5.74
C GLY A 551 4.84 1.49 -6.71
N SER A 552 5.36 0.60 -7.56
CA SER A 552 6.43 0.91 -8.53
C SER A 552 5.93 1.54 -9.84
N TRP A 553 4.64 1.82 -9.95
CA TRP A 553 4.07 2.45 -11.13
C TRP A 553 4.51 3.91 -11.29
N ASP A 554 4.97 4.28 -12.49
CA ASP A 554 5.18 5.67 -12.88
C ASP A 554 3.82 6.36 -13.18
N THR A 555 3.29 7.06 -12.18
CA THR A 555 2.02 7.80 -12.29
C THR A 555 2.20 9.26 -12.73
N SER A 556 3.41 9.68 -13.12
CA SER A 556 3.75 11.10 -13.34
C SER A 556 2.89 11.79 -14.39
N LYS A 557 2.28 11.07 -15.35
CA LYS A 557 1.37 11.63 -16.36
C LYS A 557 -0.12 11.58 -15.99
N VAL A 558 -0.47 10.97 -14.86
CA VAL A 558 -1.88 10.85 -14.45
C VAL A 558 -2.43 12.20 -14.02
N THR A 559 -3.55 12.60 -14.62
CA THR A 559 -4.23 13.87 -14.31
C THR A 559 -5.51 13.68 -13.50
N SER A 560 -6.08 12.47 -13.54
CA SER A 560 -7.33 12.14 -12.86
C SER A 560 -7.33 10.68 -12.38
N MET A 561 -7.65 10.50 -11.10
CA MET A 561 -7.74 9.21 -10.41
C MET A 561 -8.99 9.15 -9.50
N SER A 562 -10.01 9.92 -9.85
CA SER A 562 -11.29 9.94 -9.11
C SER A 562 -11.87 8.52 -9.01
N TYR A 563 -12.39 8.18 -7.84
CA TYR A 563 -12.99 6.87 -7.53
C TYR A 563 -12.07 5.65 -7.70
N MET A 564 -10.75 5.81 -7.79
CA MET A 564 -9.83 4.70 -8.14
C MET A 564 -10.02 3.45 -7.27
N PHE A 565 -10.15 3.61 -5.95
CA PHE A 565 -10.38 2.53 -4.97
C PHE A 565 -11.73 2.67 -4.23
N TYR A 566 -12.70 3.33 -4.85
CA TYR A 566 -14.06 3.48 -4.29
C TYR A 566 -14.66 2.12 -3.94
N TYR A 567 -15.11 1.92 -2.70
CA TYR A 567 -15.62 0.63 -2.18
C TYR A 567 -14.64 -0.56 -2.30
N ASN A 568 -13.35 -0.34 -2.53
CA ASN A 568 -12.36 -1.41 -2.41
C ASN A 568 -11.97 -1.60 -0.94
N THR A 569 -12.71 -2.46 -0.24
CA THR A 569 -12.62 -2.59 1.23
C THR A 569 -11.33 -3.27 1.72
N VAL A 570 -10.58 -3.95 0.86
CA VAL A 570 -9.40 -4.75 1.23
C VAL A 570 -8.06 -4.10 0.85
N PHE A 571 -8.06 -3.17 -0.11
CA PHE A 571 -6.83 -2.56 -0.61
C PHE A 571 -6.09 -1.79 0.49
N ASN A 572 -4.82 -2.14 0.69
CA ASN A 572 -3.94 -1.52 1.67
C ASN A 572 -2.45 -1.67 1.27
N GLN A 573 -2.13 -1.55 -0.02
CA GLN A 573 -0.73 -1.64 -0.51
C GLN A 573 -0.05 -0.28 -0.53
N ASP A 574 1.26 -0.28 -0.32
CA ASP A 574 2.06 0.95 -0.31
C ASP A 574 2.10 1.58 -1.70
N ILE A 575 1.72 2.86 -1.74
CA ILE A 575 1.64 3.72 -2.92
C ILE A 575 2.28 5.09 -2.62
N SER A 576 3.13 5.16 -1.60
CA SER A 576 3.81 6.39 -1.20
C SER A 576 4.71 6.95 -2.31
N ASP A 577 5.27 6.10 -3.17
CA ASP A 577 6.17 6.52 -4.26
C ASP A 577 5.45 7.08 -5.51
N TRP A 578 4.12 7.08 -5.54
CA TRP A 578 3.37 7.64 -6.67
C TRP A 578 3.58 9.14 -6.83
N ASP A 579 3.93 9.56 -8.05
CA ASP A 579 3.90 10.96 -8.45
C ASP A 579 2.47 11.39 -8.81
N VAL A 580 1.84 12.11 -7.89
CA VAL A 580 0.49 12.70 -8.06
C VAL A 580 0.53 14.19 -8.40
N SER A 581 1.70 14.74 -8.74
CA SER A 581 1.88 16.19 -8.93
C SER A 581 1.05 16.78 -10.08
N ASN A 582 0.68 15.97 -11.07
CA ASN A 582 -0.18 16.38 -12.19
C ASN A 582 -1.68 16.13 -11.96
N VAL A 583 -2.06 15.54 -10.82
CA VAL A 583 -3.46 15.23 -10.51
C VAL A 583 -4.22 16.49 -10.12
N THR A 584 -5.33 16.76 -10.80
CA THR A 584 -6.23 17.87 -10.46
C THR A 584 -7.50 17.41 -9.74
N ASN A 585 -7.90 16.14 -9.94
CA ASN A 585 -9.10 15.54 -9.35
C ASN A 585 -8.79 14.15 -8.76
N MET A 586 -8.95 14.04 -7.44
CA MET A 586 -8.83 12.80 -6.67
C MET A 586 -10.08 12.49 -5.85
N SER A 587 -11.24 13.04 -6.24
CA SER A 587 -12.47 12.85 -5.48
C SER A 587 -12.79 11.36 -5.31
N ASN A 588 -13.19 11.00 -4.10
CA ASN A 588 -13.63 9.66 -3.70
C ASN A 588 -12.60 8.54 -3.97
N ILE A 589 -11.31 8.86 -4.08
CA ILE A 589 -10.26 7.88 -4.39
C ILE A 589 -10.23 6.73 -3.38
N PHE A 590 -10.44 6.99 -2.08
CA PHE A 590 -10.51 5.98 -1.01
C PHE A 590 -11.88 5.95 -0.28
N ASP A 591 -12.96 6.47 -0.89
CA ASP A 591 -14.29 6.39 -0.25
C ASP A 591 -14.66 4.91 -0.03
N ARG A 592 -14.88 4.53 1.22
CA ARG A 592 -15.14 3.17 1.74
C ARG A 592 -14.02 2.16 1.51
N ALA A 593 -12.80 2.61 1.27
CA ALA A 593 -11.61 1.76 1.34
C ALA A 593 -11.23 1.51 2.82
N SER A 594 -12.05 0.72 3.52
CA SER A 594 -12.02 0.58 4.99
C SER A 594 -10.69 0.07 5.56
N SER A 595 -9.92 -0.70 4.79
CA SER A 595 -8.62 -1.24 5.21
C SER A 595 -7.44 -0.30 4.94
N PHE A 596 -7.60 0.71 4.09
CA PHE A 596 -6.51 1.55 3.62
C PHE A 596 -5.94 2.43 4.74
N ASN A 597 -4.62 2.33 4.95
CA ASN A 597 -3.90 3.09 5.99
C ASN A 597 -2.39 3.27 5.67
N GLN A 598 -2.06 3.63 4.42
CA GLN A 598 -0.67 3.72 3.93
C GLN A 598 -0.11 5.15 3.94
N PRO A 599 1.22 5.35 4.09
CA PRO A 599 1.83 6.66 4.38
C PRO A 599 1.95 7.55 3.14
N ILE A 600 0.83 8.16 2.74
CA ILE A 600 0.73 9.06 1.56
C ILE A 600 1.01 10.54 1.88
N GLY A 601 1.61 10.84 3.02
CA GLY A 601 1.92 12.22 3.43
C GLY A 601 2.92 12.93 2.50
N ASN A 602 3.76 12.17 1.80
CA ASN A 602 4.74 12.67 0.84
C ASN A 602 4.16 13.08 -0.52
N TRP A 603 2.88 12.78 -0.80
CA TRP A 603 2.23 13.12 -2.05
C TRP A 603 2.18 14.63 -2.32
N ASN A 604 2.56 15.05 -3.53
CA ASN A 604 2.44 16.42 -3.97
C ASN A 604 1.02 16.73 -4.50
N VAL A 605 0.13 17.14 -3.62
CA VAL A 605 -1.28 17.48 -3.97
C VAL A 605 -1.50 18.94 -4.39
N SER A 606 -0.43 19.70 -4.69
CA SER A 606 -0.50 21.16 -4.91
C SER A 606 -1.32 21.60 -6.13
N ASN A 607 -1.65 20.68 -7.04
CA ASN A 607 -2.50 20.93 -8.20
C ASN A 607 -3.96 20.47 -8.03
N VAL A 608 -4.30 19.85 -6.90
CA VAL A 608 -5.64 19.29 -6.65
C VAL A 608 -6.64 20.40 -6.32
N THR A 609 -7.73 20.45 -7.08
CA THR A 609 -8.83 21.40 -6.87
C THR A 609 -10.04 20.75 -6.20
N ASN A 610 -10.25 19.44 -6.39
CA ASN A 610 -11.35 18.68 -5.81
C ASN A 610 -10.86 17.53 -4.92
N MET A 611 -11.13 17.63 -3.62
CA MET A 611 -10.84 16.62 -2.59
C MET A 611 -12.11 16.03 -1.97
N GLU A 612 -13.24 16.11 -2.66
CA GLU A 612 -14.49 15.54 -2.17
C GLU A 612 -14.34 14.06 -1.83
N GLY A 613 -14.68 13.68 -0.60
CA GLY A 613 -14.79 12.30 -0.15
C GLY A 613 -13.53 11.46 -0.24
N VAL A 614 -12.32 12.05 -0.33
CA VAL A 614 -11.06 11.29 -0.49
C VAL A 614 -10.94 10.17 0.53
N PHE A 615 -11.29 10.40 1.81
CA PHE A 615 -11.25 9.41 2.89
C PHE A 615 -12.61 9.11 3.50
N ARG A 616 -13.70 9.35 2.76
CA ARG A 616 -15.05 9.10 3.28
C ARG A 616 -15.22 7.61 3.62
N TYR A 617 -15.59 7.29 4.86
CA TYR A 617 -15.68 5.94 5.43
C TYR A 617 -14.41 5.06 5.23
N ALA A 618 -13.23 5.67 5.04
CA ALA A 618 -11.95 4.99 5.16
C ALA A 618 -11.64 4.78 6.65
N THR A 619 -12.37 3.84 7.27
CA THR A 619 -12.49 3.75 8.73
C THR A 619 -11.16 3.58 9.46
N ASN A 620 -10.18 2.89 8.85
CA ASN A 620 -8.86 2.64 9.43
C ASN A 620 -7.82 3.71 9.12
N PHE A 621 -8.12 4.67 8.23
CA PHE A 621 -7.15 5.67 7.82
C PHE A 621 -6.76 6.58 8.99
N SER A 622 -5.48 6.59 9.33
CA SER A 622 -4.89 7.38 10.41
C SER A 622 -3.42 7.66 10.12
N GLN A 623 -3.15 8.34 9.01
CA GLN A 623 -1.80 8.74 8.59
C GLN A 623 -1.62 10.25 8.63
N ASP A 624 -0.36 10.69 8.78
CA ASP A 624 0.02 12.09 8.75
C ASP A 624 0.01 12.62 7.30
N ILE A 625 -0.78 13.66 7.07
CA ILE A 625 -0.94 14.38 5.80
C ILE A 625 -0.78 15.89 6.00
N SER A 626 -0.14 16.30 7.10
CA SER A 626 0.10 17.71 7.45
C SER A 626 0.90 18.45 6.38
N SER A 627 1.78 17.75 5.64
CA SER A 627 2.61 18.28 4.56
C SER A 627 1.87 18.58 3.25
N TRP A 628 0.60 18.18 3.12
CA TRP A 628 -0.16 18.41 1.90
C TRP A 628 -0.40 19.90 1.63
N ASN A 629 -0.02 20.37 0.44
CA ASN A 629 -0.33 21.71 -0.02
C ASN A 629 -1.72 21.76 -0.66
N VAL A 630 -2.73 22.15 0.13
CA VAL A 630 -4.13 22.24 -0.32
C VAL A 630 -4.55 23.62 -0.84
N SER A 631 -3.59 24.52 -1.11
CA SER A 631 -3.86 25.95 -1.43
C SER A 631 -4.63 26.22 -2.74
N LYS A 632 -4.83 25.20 -3.59
CA LYS A 632 -5.66 25.28 -4.80
C LYS A 632 -7.01 24.58 -4.64
N THR A 633 -7.24 23.88 -3.54
CA THR A 633 -8.47 23.12 -3.30
C THR A 633 -9.65 24.06 -3.05
N THR A 634 -10.76 23.80 -3.74
CA THR A 634 -12.01 24.57 -3.61
C THR A 634 -13.13 23.75 -2.99
N ASN A 635 -13.07 22.42 -3.11
CA ASN A 635 -14.09 21.47 -2.61
C ASN A 635 -13.48 20.47 -1.62
N MET A 636 -13.97 20.46 -0.37
CA MET A 636 -13.60 19.52 0.70
C MET A 636 -14.81 18.78 1.29
N ILE A 637 -15.90 18.67 0.53
CA ILE A 637 -17.11 17.96 0.94
C ILE A 637 -16.76 16.55 1.40
N ASN A 638 -17.23 16.15 2.58
CA ASN A 638 -17.08 14.80 3.11
C ASN A 638 -15.64 14.26 3.18
N LEU A 639 -14.61 15.11 3.17
CA LEU A 639 -13.21 14.68 3.04
C LEU A 639 -12.83 13.57 4.03
N PHE A 640 -13.21 13.70 5.31
CA PHE A 640 -12.96 12.74 6.39
C PHE A 640 -14.25 12.14 6.96
N ALA A 641 -15.38 12.25 6.24
CA ALA A 641 -16.66 11.76 6.73
C ALA A 641 -16.59 10.27 7.05
N GLY A 642 -16.65 9.86 8.32
CA GLY A 642 -16.60 8.45 8.74
C GLY A 642 -15.18 7.88 8.86
N ALA A 643 -14.13 8.69 8.73
CA ALA A 643 -12.76 8.31 9.06
C ALA A 643 -12.60 8.21 10.59
N LEU A 644 -13.01 7.07 11.15
CA LEU A 644 -13.24 6.89 12.59
C LEU A 644 -12.02 7.18 13.47
N TYR A 645 -10.81 6.90 12.98
CA TYR A 645 -9.55 7.01 13.73
C TYR A 645 -8.64 8.16 13.26
N PHE A 646 -9.07 8.99 12.31
CA PHE A 646 -8.27 10.11 11.86
C PHE A 646 -8.22 11.21 12.94
N ASN A 647 -7.01 11.56 13.37
CA ASN A 647 -6.76 12.58 14.39
C ASN A 647 -5.32 13.15 14.30
N HIS A 648 -4.88 13.46 13.08
CA HIS A 648 -3.53 14.00 12.79
C HIS A 648 -3.56 15.50 12.49
N PRO A 649 -2.47 16.24 12.80
CA PRO A 649 -2.45 17.70 12.66
C PRO A 649 -2.63 18.13 11.20
N ILE A 650 -3.50 19.13 11.00
CA ILE A 650 -3.80 19.75 9.69
C ILE A 650 -3.92 21.28 9.82
N SER A 651 -3.37 21.86 10.90
CA SER A 651 -3.43 23.30 11.18
C SER A 651 -2.72 24.16 10.13
N GLU A 652 -1.70 23.61 9.46
CA GLU A 652 -0.88 24.31 8.47
C GLU A 652 -1.51 24.35 7.07
N TRP A 653 -2.66 23.70 6.88
CA TRP A 653 -3.36 23.70 5.61
C TRP A 653 -3.88 25.09 5.24
N ASN A 654 -3.52 25.57 4.05
CA ASN A 654 -4.09 26.78 3.48
C ASN A 654 -5.44 26.48 2.81
N VAL A 655 -6.53 26.66 3.57
CA VAL A 655 -7.91 26.43 3.10
C VAL A 655 -8.59 27.69 2.55
N SER A 656 -7.85 28.79 2.33
CA SER A 656 -8.43 30.10 1.95
C SER A 656 -9.24 30.10 0.64
N LYS A 657 -9.05 29.11 -0.24
CA LYS A 657 -9.82 28.95 -1.48
C LYS A 657 -11.02 28.00 -1.38
N VAL A 658 -11.19 27.31 -0.25
CA VAL A 658 -12.28 26.36 -0.06
C VAL A 658 -13.60 27.13 0.04
N THR A 659 -14.60 26.71 -0.74
CA THR A 659 -15.94 27.33 -0.75
C THR A 659 -16.98 26.46 -0.06
N THR A 660 -16.72 25.17 0.12
CA THR A 660 -17.64 24.21 0.76
C THR A 660 -16.89 23.20 1.61
N MET A 661 -17.38 22.99 2.84
CA MET A 661 -16.87 22.03 3.83
C MET A 661 -17.99 21.13 4.38
N ASP A 662 -19.08 20.98 3.62
CA ASP A 662 -20.23 20.14 4.01
C ASP A 662 -19.77 18.71 4.37
N GLY A 663 -20.14 18.27 5.56
CA GLY A 663 -19.83 16.94 6.09
C GLY A 663 -18.33 16.62 6.25
N MET A 664 -17.41 17.60 6.21
CA MET A 664 -15.96 17.35 6.17
C MET A 664 -15.47 16.37 7.25
N PHE A 665 -15.99 16.45 8.48
CA PHE A 665 -15.71 15.56 9.61
C PHE A 665 -16.95 14.80 10.10
N TYR A 666 -17.96 14.62 9.24
CA TYR A 666 -19.17 13.88 9.56
C TYR A 666 -18.83 12.50 10.13
N THR A 667 -19.17 12.20 11.38
CA THR A 667 -18.89 10.94 12.09
C THR A 667 -17.41 10.57 12.21
N ALA A 668 -16.48 11.53 12.04
CA ALA A 668 -15.06 11.38 12.37
C ALA A 668 -14.87 11.37 13.90
N LYS A 669 -15.26 10.26 14.54
CA LYS A 669 -15.46 10.18 16.01
C LYS A 669 -14.27 10.62 16.85
N SER A 670 -13.05 10.34 16.38
CA SER A 670 -11.80 10.63 17.12
C SER A 670 -11.20 12.00 16.81
N PHE A 671 -11.70 12.71 15.79
CA PHE A 671 -11.10 13.96 15.35
C PHE A 671 -11.24 15.05 16.41
N ASN A 672 -10.10 15.54 16.88
CA ASN A 672 -9.98 16.63 17.83
C ASN A 672 -8.60 17.27 17.68
N GLN A 673 -8.31 17.86 16.52
CA GLN A 673 -7.07 18.61 16.25
C GLN A 673 -7.33 20.11 16.12
N ASP A 674 -6.26 20.89 16.28
CA ASP A 674 -6.31 22.34 16.08
C ASP A 674 -6.51 22.70 14.60
N ILE A 675 -7.54 23.47 14.34
CA ILE A 675 -7.92 24.05 13.05
C ILE A 675 -8.26 25.55 13.19
N SER A 676 -7.85 26.16 14.30
CA SER A 676 -8.17 27.55 14.66
C SER A 676 -7.51 28.58 13.73
N SER A 677 -6.44 28.19 13.04
CA SER A 677 -5.68 29.00 12.07
C SER A 677 -6.31 29.09 10.69
N TRP A 678 -7.30 28.25 10.38
CA TRP A 678 -7.88 28.17 9.05
C TRP A 678 -8.62 29.45 8.63
N ASP A 679 -8.33 29.93 7.42
CA ASP A 679 -9.09 30.98 6.76
C ASP A 679 -10.31 30.39 6.05
N VAL A 680 -11.45 30.38 6.75
CA VAL A 680 -12.74 29.90 6.22
C VAL A 680 -13.60 31.01 5.60
N SER A 681 -13.04 32.20 5.34
CA SER A 681 -13.80 33.39 4.92
C SER A 681 -14.49 33.29 3.55
N ASN A 682 -14.14 32.26 2.76
CA ASN A 682 -14.76 31.96 1.48
C ASN A 682 -15.78 30.81 1.54
N VAL A 683 -15.93 30.13 2.68
CA VAL A 683 -16.87 29.03 2.83
C VAL A 683 -18.31 29.56 2.90
N THR A 684 -19.21 28.98 2.11
CA THR A 684 -20.64 29.33 2.09
C THR A 684 -21.53 28.24 2.70
N ASP A 685 -21.06 26.98 2.72
CA ASP A 685 -21.77 25.83 3.26
C ASP A 685 -20.90 25.06 4.27
N MET A 686 -21.40 24.94 5.50
CA MET A 686 -20.81 24.20 6.62
C MET A 686 -21.80 23.18 7.21
N ALA A 687 -22.81 22.78 6.45
CA ALA A 687 -23.74 21.76 6.89
C ALA A 687 -22.98 20.49 7.32
N GLU A 688 -23.45 19.83 8.39
CA GLU A 688 -22.92 18.55 8.87
C GLU A 688 -21.42 18.49 9.21
N MET A 689 -20.68 19.61 9.20
CA MET A 689 -19.21 19.63 9.22
C MET A 689 -18.61 18.81 10.37
N PHE A 690 -19.18 18.89 11.58
CA PHE A 690 -18.79 18.12 12.78
C PHE A 690 -19.90 17.22 13.30
N SER A 691 -20.92 16.92 12.48
CA SER A 691 -22.03 16.05 12.87
C SER A 691 -21.49 14.67 13.28
N GLY A 692 -21.70 14.25 14.51
CA GLY A 692 -21.21 12.98 15.05
C GLY A 692 -19.71 12.93 15.36
N ALA A 693 -18.98 14.04 15.26
CA ALA A 693 -17.59 14.16 15.71
C ALA A 693 -17.53 14.19 17.25
N LEU A 694 -17.65 13.01 17.87
CA LEU A 694 -17.88 12.85 19.31
C LEU A 694 -16.82 13.52 20.20
N ALA A 695 -15.55 13.51 19.77
CA ALA A 695 -14.42 14.03 20.53
C ALA A 695 -14.12 15.52 20.28
N PHE A 696 -14.71 16.14 19.26
CA PHE A 696 -14.31 17.48 18.83
C PHE A 696 -14.69 18.55 19.86
N ASP A 697 -13.69 19.29 20.35
CA ASP A 697 -13.81 20.39 21.31
C ASP A 697 -12.63 21.40 21.17
N HIS A 698 -12.12 21.61 19.95
CA HIS A 698 -11.03 22.57 19.72
C HIS A 698 -11.53 24.00 19.40
N PRO A 699 -10.82 25.05 19.85
CA PRO A 699 -11.26 26.44 19.64
C PRO A 699 -11.37 26.81 18.15
N ILE A 700 -12.51 27.39 17.78
CA ILE A 700 -12.80 27.88 16.41
C ILE A 700 -13.38 29.31 16.42
N SER A 701 -13.21 30.02 17.52
CA SER A 701 -13.76 31.38 17.73
C SER A 701 -13.26 32.42 16.73
N LYS A 702 -12.07 32.21 16.16
CA LYS A 702 -11.41 33.13 15.21
C LYS A 702 -11.91 33.01 13.77
N TRP A 703 -12.72 32.00 13.46
CA TRP A 703 -13.21 31.79 12.11
C TRP A 703 -14.11 32.91 11.62
N ASN A 704 -13.85 33.39 10.41
CA ASN A 704 -14.74 34.32 9.72
C ASN A 704 -15.84 33.54 8.96
N VAL A 705 -16.99 33.37 9.61
CA VAL A 705 -18.14 32.67 9.02
C VAL A 705 -19.13 33.59 8.31
N SER A 706 -18.76 34.85 8.01
CA SER A 706 -19.72 35.86 7.52
C SER A 706 -20.37 35.55 6.17
N LYS A 707 -19.79 34.65 5.37
CA LYS A 707 -20.36 34.21 4.07
C LYS A 707 -21.21 32.95 4.16
N VAL A 708 -21.21 32.27 5.30
CA VAL A 708 -21.94 31.01 5.46
C VAL A 708 -23.45 31.29 5.44
N THR A 709 -24.17 30.54 4.60
CA THR A 709 -25.62 30.59 4.49
C THR A 709 -26.30 29.37 5.11
N ASN A 710 -25.59 28.23 5.16
CA ASN A 710 -26.10 26.96 5.69
C ASN A 710 -25.18 26.41 6.77
N MET A 711 -25.72 26.18 7.98
CA MET A 711 -25.04 25.56 9.12
C MET A 711 -25.88 24.39 9.69
N SER A 712 -26.82 23.85 8.94
CA SER A 712 -27.68 22.78 9.45
C SER A 712 -26.86 21.58 9.88
N TYR A 713 -27.20 20.98 11.03
CA TYR A 713 -26.52 19.81 11.59
C TYR A 713 -25.01 19.99 11.92
N MET A 714 -24.45 21.20 11.86
CA MET A 714 -22.99 21.40 11.97
C MET A 714 -22.35 20.71 13.18
N PHE A 715 -22.99 20.75 14.37
CA PHE A 715 -22.55 20.07 15.59
C PHE A 715 -23.55 19.00 16.08
N TYR A 716 -24.39 18.46 15.18
CA TYR A 716 -25.35 17.41 15.53
C TYR A 716 -24.61 16.24 16.20
N GLY A 717 -24.94 15.91 17.45
CA GLY A 717 -24.32 14.82 18.19
C GLY A 717 -22.82 14.99 18.47
N ALA A 718 -22.24 16.17 18.30
CA ALA A 718 -20.87 16.50 18.73
C ALA A 718 -20.85 16.64 20.26
N ARG A 719 -20.89 15.51 20.98
CA ARG A 719 -21.18 15.45 22.41
C ARG A 719 -20.20 16.21 23.30
N SER A 720 -18.94 16.33 22.89
CA SER A 720 -17.90 17.02 23.67
C SER A 720 -17.83 18.53 23.37
N PHE A 721 -18.39 18.98 22.25
CA PHE A 721 -18.22 20.35 21.78
C PHE A 721 -18.81 21.35 22.77
N ASN A 722 -17.94 22.19 23.34
CA ASN A 722 -18.30 23.27 24.22
C ASN A 722 -17.25 24.38 24.13
N GLN A 723 -17.05 24.92 22.93
CA GLN A 723 -16.15 26.06 22.68
C GLN A 723 -16.92 27.36 22.49
N ASP A 724 -16.24 28.48 22.77
CA ASP A 724 -16.80 29.81 22.54
C ASP A 724 -16.87 30.15 21.05
N ILE A 725 -18.09 30.42 20.57
CA ILE A 725 -18.41 30.83 19.21
C ILE A 725 -19.27 32.10 19.19
N SER A 726 -19.30 32.83 20.32
CA SER A 726 -20.08 34.06 20.47
C SER A 726 -19.67 35.17 19.50
N ALA A 727 -18.41 35.18 19.06
CA ALA A 727 -17.87 36.18 18.14
C ALA A 727 -18.25 35.97 16.66
N TRP A 728 -18.89 34.84 16.32
CA TRP A 728 -19.23 34.53 14.93
C TRP A 728 -20.27 35.48 14.33
N ASN A 729 -20.01 35.98 13.13
CA ASN A 729 -20.97 36.72 12.34
C ASN A 729 -21.88 35.78 11.54
N VAL A 730 -23.03 35.43 12.11
CA VAL A 730 -24.03 34.53 11.48
C VAL A 730 -25.13 35.27 10.70
N SER A 731 -24.96 36.56 10.39
CA SER A 731 -26.03 37.41 9.82
C SER A 731 -26.50 37.01 8.42
N ASN A 732 -25.78 36.12 7.74
CA ASN A 732 -26.13 35.60 6.42
C ASN A 732 -26.69 34.17 6.44
N VAL A 733 -26.71 33.52 7.61
CA VAL A 733 -27.24 32.18 7.76
C VAL A 733 -28.76 32.21 7.62
N THR A 734 -29.30 31.30 6.81
CA THR A 734 -30.75 31.12 6.61
C THR A 734 -31.26 29.81 7.22
N ASN A 735 -30.39 28.79 7.34
CA ASN A 735 -30.73 27.49 7.93
C ASN A 735 -29.77 27.14 9.09
N MET A 736 -30.33 26.99 10.29
CA MET A 736 -29.65 26.56 11.53
C MET A 736 -30.30 25.30 12.14
N SER A 737 -31.15 24.60 11.38
CA SER A 737 -31.81 23.38 11.87
C SER A 737 -30.78 22.38 12.41
N ASN A 738 -31.07 21.77 13.57
CA ASN A 738 -30.25 20.72 14.20
C ASN A 738 -28.79 21.10 14.54
N ILE A 739 -28.38 22.38 14.47
CA ILE A 739 -26.97 22.75 14.61
C ILE A 739 -26.33 22.25 15.92
N PHE A 740 -27.07 22.21 17.04
CA PHE A 740 -26.64 21.65 18.34
C PHE A 740 -27.52 20.48 18.81
N ASP A 741 -28.29 19.84 17.94
CA ASP A 741 -29.10 18.68 18.36
C ASP A 741 -28.18 17.61 18.92
N ARG A 742 -28.44 17.12 20.14
CA ARG A 742 -27.62 16.16 20.89
C ARG A 742 -26.17 16.59 21.17
N ALA A 743 -25.83 17.86 21.00
CA ALA A 743 -24.55 18.44 21.48
C ALA A 743 -24.61 18.63 23.00
N SER A 744 -24.57 17.53 23.75
CA SER A 744 -24.94 17.47 25.16
C SER A 744 -24.12 18.37 26.10
N SER A 745 -22.91 18.76 25.72
CA SER A 745 -22.02 19.60 26.53
C SER A 745 -22.13 21.09 26.23
N PHE A 746 -22.72 21.48 25.10
CA PHE A 746 -22.68 22.86 24.63
C PHE A 746 -23.49 23.81 25.54
N ASN A 747 -22.84 24.85 26.06
CA ASN A 747 -23.45 25.85 26.93
C ASN A 747 -22.77 27.23 26.86
N HIS A 748 -22.26 27.64 25.68
CA HIS A 748 -21.61 28.94 25.49
C HIS A 748 -22.58 30.07 25.11
N PRO A 749 -22.33 31.33 25.54
CA PRO A 749 -23.26 32.43 25.36
C PRO A 749 -23.31 32.91 23.90
N ILE A 750 -24.36 32.51 23.18
CA ILE A 750 -24.62 32.89 21.76
C ILE A 750 -25.77 33.89 21.60
N GLY A 751 -26.19 34.53 22.69
CA GLY A 751 -27.31 35.48 22.70
C GLY A 751 -27.07 36.76 21.87
N ASN A 752 -25.83 37.04 21.48
CA ASN A 752 -25.42 38.17 20.66
C ASN A 752 -25.48 37.90 19.14
N TRP A 753 -25.77 36.67 18.72
CA TRP A 753 -25.87 36.32 17.30
C TRP A 753 -27.01 37.06 16.59
N ASN A 754 -26.71 37.61 15.42
CA ASN A 754 -27.73 38.16 14.52
C ASN A 754 -28.37 37.05 13.69
N VAL A 755 -29.51 36.54 14.15
CA VAL A 755 -30.26 35.46 13.49
C VAL A 755 -31.41 35.97 12.62
N SER A 756 -31.46 37.27 12.29
CA SER A 756 -32.63 37.87 11.64
C SER A 756 -32.95 37.35 10.24
N LYS A 757 -32.03 36.63 9.59
CA LYS A 757 -32.25 35.99 8.27
C LYS A 757 -32.61 34.52 8.33
N VAL A 758 -32.55 33.91 9.53
CA VAL A 758 -32.81 32.49 9.70
C VAL A 758 -34.30 32.21 9.52
N THR A 759 -34.63 31.24 8.67
CA THR A 759 -36.00 30.78 8.42
C THR A 759 -36.28 29.42 9.06
N ASN A 760 -35.24 28.60 9.28
CA ASN A 760 -35.35 27.28 9.88
C ASN A 760 -34.40 27.11 11.08
N MET A 761 -34.98 26.85 12.26
CA MET A 761 -34.30 26.52 13.52
C MET A 761 -34.86 25.25 14.16
N SER A 762 -35.54 24.38 13.40
CA SER A 762 -36.11 23.17 13.98
C SER A 762 -35.01 22.29 14.59
N TRP A 763 -35.32 21.69 15.74
CA TRP A 763 -34.42 20.82 16.50
C TRP A 763 -33.08 21.44 16.95
N MET A 764 -32.88 22.76 16.83
CA MET A 764 -31.58 23.42 17.02
C MET A 764 -30.84 23.02 18.31
N PHE A 765 -31.54 22.88 19.43
CA PHE A 765 -31.02 22.48 20.75
C PHE A 765 -31.70 21.23 21.30
N SER A 766 -32.35 20.43 20.45
CA SER A 766 -32.93 19.16 20.90
C SER A 766 -31.83 18.32 21.56
N GLY A 767 -32.10 17.68 22.70
CA GLY A 767 -31.11 16.88 23.43
C GLY A 767 -29.82 17.61 23.88
N ALA A 768 -29.71 18.94 23.73
CA ALA A 768 -28.57 19.73 24.21
C ALA A 768 -28.72 19.97 25.72
N THR A 769 -28.52 18.90 26.50
CA THR A 769 -28.88 18.84 27.92
C THR A 769 -28.21 19.89 28.82
N SER A 770 -27.06 20.42 28.43
CA SER A 770 -26.34 21.45 29.19
C SER A 770 -26.74 22.88 28.83
N PHE A 771 -27.47 23.09 27.73
CA PHE A 771 -27.74 24.43 27.20
C PHE A 771 -28.71 25.20 28.10
N ASN A 772 -28.21 26.29 28.70
CA ASN A 772 -28.99 27.20 29.54
C ASN A 772 -28.50 28.64 29.41
N GLN A 773 -28.44 29.15 28.18
CA GLN A 773 -28.00 30.52 27.89
C GLN A 773 -29.18 31.45 27.57
N ASN A 774 -28.98 32.75 27.82
CA ASN A 774 -29.98 33.75 27.47
C ASN A 774 -29.89 34.11 25.98
N ILE A 775 -30.95 33.80 25.23
CA ILE A 775 -31.10 34.12 23.80
C ILE A 775 -32.29 35.04 23.52
N SER A 776 -32.80 35.75 24.54
CA SER A 776 -33.98 36.61 24.41
C SER A 776 -33.83 37.76 23.41
N ALA A 777 -32.60 38.13 23.08
CA ALA A 777 -32.29 39.22 22.14
C ALA A 777 -32.36 38.81 20.66
N TRP A 778 -32.54 37.52 20.36
CA TRP A 778 -32.63 37.03 18.99
C TRP A 778 -33.88 37.55 18.27
N ASN A 779 -33.70 38.12 17.09
CA ASN A 779 -34.80 38.47 16.19
C ASN A 779 -35.23 37.24 15.39
N VAL A 780 -36.29 36.56 15.83
CA VAL A 780 -36.85 35.36 15.19
C VAL A 780 -38.03 35.65 14.25
N SER A 781 -38.24 36.92 13.85
CA SER A 781 -39.38 37.34 13.02
C SER A 781 -39.50 36.65 11.66
N ASN A 782 -38.40 36.10 11.12
CA ASN A 782 -38.38 35.40 9.84
C ASN A 782 -38.44 33.87 9.96
N VAL A 783 -38.46 33.33 11.18
CA VAL A 783 -38.48 31.87 11.40
C VAL A 783 -39.87 31.32 11.06
N THR A 784 -39.92 30.43 10.07
CA THR A 784 -41.13 29.71 9.67
C THR A 784 -41.19 28.30 10.25
N ASP A 785 -40.04 27.72 10.59
CA ASP A 785 -39.93 26.40 11.23
C ASP A 785 -39.03 26.46 12.47
N MET A 786 -39.65 26.22 13.64
CA MET A 786 -38.99 26.20 14.96
C MET A 786 -39.41 24.94 15.76
N ASP A 787 -39.93 23.92 15.07
CA ASP A 787 -40.44 22.73 15.73
C ASP A 787 -39.33 22.05 16.54
N SER A 788 -39.68 21.58 17.74
CA SER A 788 -38.77 20.77 18.58
C SER A 788 -37.44 21.43 18.98
N ILE A 789 -37.33 22.78 18.90
CA ILE A 789 -36.08 23.52 19.16
C ILE A 789 -35.40 23.17 20.50
N PHE A 790 -36.15 22.99 21.59
CA PHE A 790 -35.62 22.58 22.91
C PHE A 790 -36.09 21.19 23.36
N GLN A 791 -36.50 20.30 22.45
CA GLN A 791 -36.98 18.99 22.88
C GLN A 791 -35.92 18.24 23.69
N GLY A 792 -36.20 17.91 24.95
CA GLY A 792 -35.23 17.27 25.85
C GLY A 792 -34.14 18.18 26.43
N ALA A 793 -34.11 19.48 26.09
CA ALA A 793 -33.32 20.51 26.76
C ALA A 793 -34.15 21.24 27.83
N THR A 794 -33.49 21.91 28.77
CA THR A 794 -34.15 22.63 29.87
C THR A 794 -33.49 23.98 30.09
N LEU A 795 -34.20 25.06 29.73
CA LEU A 795 -33.80 26.41 30.13
C LEU A 795 -34.25 26.66 31.58
N SER A 796 -33.39 27.34 32.34
CA SER A 796 -33.78 27.86 33.65
C SER A 796 -34.95 28.82 33.51
N THR A 797 -35.82 28.89 34.52
CA THR A 797 -36.99 29.79 34.52
C THR A 797 -36.61 31.24 34.22
N LYS A 798 -35.45 31.72 34.70
CA LYS A 798 -34.94 33.06 34.39
C LYS A 798 -34.72 33.26 32.90
N ASN A 799 -34.06 32.32 32.23
CA ASN A 799 -33.74 32.43 30.81
C ASN A 799 -34.98 32.20 29.94
N TYR A 800 -35.86 31.28 30.33
CA TYR A 800 -37.12 31.03 29.62
C TYR A 800 -38.09 32.21 29.75
N ASP A 801 -38.20 32.82 30.93
CA ASP A 801 -38.97 34.07 31.12
C ASP A 801 -38.43 35.21 30.25
N ALA A 802 -37.11 35.36 30.19
CA ALA A 802 -36.48 36.38 29.36
C ALA A 802 -36.75 36.14 27.86
N LEU A 803 -36.66 34.88 27.42
CA LEU A 803 -36.93 34.47 26.04
C LEU A 803 -38.36 34.83 25.62
N LEU A 804 -39.36 34.42 26.41
CA LEU A 804 -40.77 34.70 26.11
C LEU A 804 -41.04 36.22 26.05
N LYS A 805 -40.48 37.00 26.98
CA LYS A 805 -40.57 38.47 27.00
C LYS A 805 -39.92 39.15 25.79
N GLY A 806 -38.74 38.67 25.40
CA GLY A 806 -38.04 39.20 24.24
C GLY A 806 -38.86 38.96 22.97
N TRP A 807 -39.31 37.74 22.77
CA TRP A 807 -39.97 37.33 21.53
C TRP A 807 -41.41 37.85 21.40
N SER A 808 -42.14 38.05 22.52
CA SER A 808 -43.49 38.65 22.51
C SER A 808 -43.52 40.10 21.99
N SER A 809 -42.36 40.77 21.94
CA SER A 809 -42.19 42.13 21.42
C SER A 809 -41.91 42.20 19.92
N LEU A 810 -41.65 41.05 19.26
CA LEU A 810 -41.32 40.96 17.84
C LEU A 810 -42.58 40.84 16.97
N ALA A 811 -42.45 41.15 15.68
CA ALA A 811 -43.44 40.79 14.66
C ALA A 811 -43.16 39.37 14.16
N LEU A 812 -43.86 38.37 14.70
CA LEU A 812 -43.58 36.95 14.46
C LEU A 812 -44.37 36.40 13.25
N GLN A 813 -43.89 35.29 12.66
CA GLN A 813 -44.65 34.54 11.65
C GLN A 813 -45.85 33.82 12.28
N ASN A 814 -46.95 33.71 11.53
CA ASN A 814 -48.17 33.05 12.01
C ASN A 814 -48.05 31.52 11.97
N GLY A 815 -48.57 30.82 12.98
CA GLY A 815 -48.70 29.36 12.95
C GLY A 815 -47.43 28.54 13.23
N VAL A 816 -46.39 29.15 13.78
CA VAL A 816 -45.13 28.45 14.13
C VAL A 816 -45.34 27.52 15.33
N LYS A 817 -44.76 26.32 15.26
CA LYS A 817 -44.68 25.39 16.40
C LYS A 817 -43.39 25.66 17.18
N PHE A 818 -43.52 25.87 18.48
CA PHE A 818 -42.40 26.11 19.38
C PHE A 818 -42.44 25.13 20.54
N HIS A 819 -41.37 24.34 20.69
CA HIS A 819 -41.20 23.41 21.79
C HIS A 819 -40.19 23.98 22.79
N GLY A 820 -40.68 24.53 23.90
CA GLY A 820 -39.88 25.06 25.02
C GLY A 820 -39.14 23.99 25.84
N GLY A 821 -39.36 22.71 25.51
CA GLY A 821 -38.65 21.59 26.13
C GLY A 821 -39.22 21.28 27.50
N ASN A 822 -38.35 20.96 28.45
CA ASN A 822 -38.73 20.78 29.85
C ASN A 822 -38.74 22.11 30.63
N SER A 823 -38.69 23.25 29.95
CA SER A 823 -38.59 24.57 30.56
C SER A 823 -39.95 25.01 31.12
N SER A 824 -39.92 25.65 32.30
CA SER A 824 -41.09 26.28 32.91
C SER A 824 -40.89 27.79 33.02
N PHE A 825 -41.95 28.56 32.85
CA PHE A 825 -41.96 30.02 33.03
C PHE A 825 -42.59 30.40 34.38
N CYS A 826 -42.37 31.63 34.83
CA CYS A 826 -43.04 32.18 36.02
C CYS A 826 -43.45 33.65 35.86
N LYS A 827 -42.62 34.48 35.21
CA LYS A 827 -42.88 35.94 35.10
C LYS A 827 -43.25 36.38 33.69
N ALA A 828 -43.53 35.46 32.77
CA ALA A 828 -43.79 35.73 31.36
C ALA A 828 -45.14 35.13 30.87
N SER A 829 -46.12 35.02 31.77
CA SER A 829 -47.44 34.45 31.45
C SER A 829 -48.17 35.27 30.37
N ASP A 830 -48.21 36.60 30.54
CA ASP A 830 -48.82 37.53 29.57
C ASP A 830 -48.09 37.51 28.22
N ASP A 831 -46.75 37.48 28.26
CA ASP A 831 -45.91 37.42 27.05
C ASP A 831 -46.15 36.14 26.24
N ARG A 832 -46.22 34.98 26.93
CA ARG A 832 -46.54 33.69 26.32
C ARG A 832 -47.95 33.67 25.73
N ALA A 833 -48.93 34.18 26.48
CA ALA A 833 -50.32 34.27 26.01
C ALA A 833 -50.43 35.16 24.77
N LYS A 834 -49.70 36.28 24.74
CA LYS A 834 -49.62 37.19 23.60
C LYS A 834 -49.07 36.49 22.35
N ILE A 835 -47.96 35.74 22.46
CA ILE A 835 -47.40 35.00 21.32
C ILE A 835 -48.43 34.02 20.72
N ILE A 836 -49.19 33.32 21.55
CA ILE A 836 -50.23 32.38 21.11
C ILE A 836 -51.40 33.13 20.44
N ALA A 837 -51.89 34.19 21.07
CA ALA A 837 -53.08 34.91 20.60
C ALA A 837 -52.82 35.72 19.33
N ASP A 838 -51.71 36.47 19.29
CA ASP A 838 -51.43 37.42 18.20
C ASP A 838 -50.88 36.71 16.95
N PHE A 839 -50.22 35.56 17.10
CA PHE A 839 -49.51 34.87 16.01
C PHE A 839 -49.92 33.39 15.83
N ASN A 840 -50.95 32.92 16.54
CA ASN A 840 -51.45 31.54 16.44
C ASN A 840 -50.35 30.47 16.63
N TRP A 841 -49.38 30.73 17.51
CA TRP A 841 -48.30 29.77 17.79
C TRP A 841 -48.80 28.58 18.60
N THR A 842 -48.24 27.41 18.31
CA THR A 842 -48.38 26.23 19.19
C THR A 842 -47.18 26.14 20.11
N ILE A 843 -47.37 26.40 21.40
CA ILE A 843 -46.30 26.32 22.40
C ILE A 843 -46.44 25.05 23.25
N ILE A 844 -45.41 24.20 23.24
CA ILE A 844 -45.28 23.01 24.09
C ILE A 844 -44.15 23.23 25.10
N ASP A 845 -44.49 23.39 26.37
CA ASP A 845 -43.55 23.60 27.48
C ASP A 845 -44.10 22.99 28.78
N ASN A 846 -43.35 23.06 29.88
CA ASN A 846 -43.78 22.54 31.19
C ASN A 846 -44.73 23.48 31.94
N GLY A 847 -45.33 24.46 31.26
CA GLY A 847 -46.27 25.41 31.84
C GLY A 847 -45.66 26.36 32.88
N GLU A 848 -46.54 27.07 33.58
CA GLU A 848 -46.16 27.98 34.65
C GLU A 848 -45.72 27.19 35.89
N ASN A 849 -44.51 27.45 36.37
CA ASN A 849 -44.00 26.88 37.60
C ASN A 849 -43.22 27.91 38.41
N CYS A 850 -43.95 28.67 39.23
CA CYS A 850 -43.39 29.66 40.14
C CYS A 850 -42.86 29.06 41.46
N ARG A 851 -42.85 27.73 41.62
CA ARG A 851 -42.58 27.08 42.92
C ARG A 851 -41.11 27.12 43.36
N LEU A 852 -40.19 27.64 42.55
CA LEU A 852 -38.77 27.77 42.89
C LEU A 852 -38.34 29.16 43.41
N ASN A 853 -39.27 30.09 43.66
CA ASN A 853 -38.91 31.43 44.17
C ASN A 853 -39.57 31.83 45.50
N ALA A 854 -40.29 30.93 46.17
CA ALA A 854 -40.97 31.26 47.42
C ALA A 854 -40.99 30.09 48.41
N SER A 855 -39.84 29.77 49.03
CA SER A 855 -39.80 29.13 50.38
C SER A 855 -38.43 28.71 50.94
N PHE A 856 -37.29 28.92 50.25
CA PHE A 856 -35.97 28.82 50.92
C PHE A 856 -35.39 30.23 51.13
N ASN A 857 -35.11 30.57 52.39
CA ASN A 857 -34.61 31.88 52.81
C ASN A 857 -33.34 32.24 52.02
N ARG A 858 -33.43 33.27 51.17
CA ARG A 858 -32.25 33.99 50.68
C ARG A 858 -31.68 34.80 51.84
N ALA A 859 -30.57 34.33 52.40
CA ALA A 859 -29.66 35.20 53.13
C ALA A 859 -28.26 35.10 52.50
N ASN A 860 -27.80 36.26 52.03
CA ASN A 860 -26.42 36.62 51.71
C ASN A 860 -25.82 36.09 50.40
N HIS A 861 -25.98 36.97 49.41
CA HIS A 861 -25.11 37.18 48.27
C HIS A 861 -23.63 37.22 48.69
N VAL A 862 -22.82 36.29 48.19
CA VAL A 862 -21.36 36.44 48.08
C VAL A 862 -20.95 35.94 46.69
N ASP A 863 -20.06 36.70 46.05
CA ASP A 863 -19.64 36.64 44.65
C ASP A 863 -19.35 35.24 44.08
N ASP A 864 -19.99 34.94 42.96
CA ASP A 864 -19.79 33.72 42.18
C ASP A 864 -18.63 33.92 41.18
N LYS A 865 -17.41 33.93 41.73
CA LYS A 865 -16.17 33.71 40.98
C LYS A 865 -15.46 32.51 41.60
N LYS A 866 -15.84 31.30 41.19
CA LYS A 866 -15.01 30.08 41.03
C LYS A 866 -15.91 28.84 41.01
N SER A 867 -16.37 28.45 39.83
CA SER A 867 -16.79 27.07 39.57
C SER A 867 -15.61 26.29 38.98
N SER A 868 -14.71 25.83 39.83
CA SER A 868 -13.80 24.73 39.52
C SER A 868 -13.98 23.60 40.53
N ASN A 869 -14.09 22.38 40.00
CA ASN A 869 -14.00 21.08 40.70
C ASN A 869 -15.18 20.64 41.59
N LEU A 870 -16.20 20.05 40.97
CA LEU A 870 -17.36 19.43 41.65
C LEU A 870 -17.11 18.00 42.19
N LEU A 871 -15.87 17.51 42.26
CA LEU A 871 -15.58 16.13 42.72
C LEU A 871 -14.36 15.98 43.66
N SER A 872 -13.85 17.06 44.27
CA SER A 872 -12.82 16.89 45.30
C SER A 872 -13.42 16.41 46.63
N ILE A 873 -13.10 15.18 47.03
CA ILE A 873 -13.39 14.66 48.37
C ILE A 873 -12.22 15.06 49.27
N GLN A 874 -12.41 16.07 50.12
CA GLN A 874 -11.55 16.27 51.29
C GLN A 874 -12.25 15.68 52.53
N GLY A 875 -11.76 14.50 52.92
CA GLY A 875 -11.65 14.00 54.29
C GLY A 875 -12.91 13.98 55.18
N ILE A 876 -13.79 12.98 55.02
CA ILE A 876 -14.53 12.35 56.13
C ILE A 876 -14.64 10.85 55.84
N ASN A 877 -14.49 10.00 56.86
CA ASN A 877 -14.74 8.57 56.76
C ASN A 877 -16.25 8.35 56.56
N SER A 878 -16.67 7.99 55.33
CA SER A 878 -18.09 8.01 54.91
C SER A 878 -19.00 7.05 55.70
N ASN A 879 -18.44 6.18 56.54
CA ASN A 879 -19.16 5.22 57.37
C ASN A 879 -19.79 5.82 58.64
N GLU A 880 -19.50 7.09 58.99
CA GLU A 880 -20.05 7.73 60.19
C GLU A 880 -21.28 8.63 59.95
N ILE A 881 -21.67 8.81 58.68
CA ILE A 881 -22.85 9.59 58.29
C ILE A 881 -23.84 8.68 57.58
N SER A 882 -25.06 8.58 58.12
CA SER A 882 -26.14 7.76 57.57
C SER A 882 -27.37 8.60 57.22
N VAL A 883 -28.05 8.21 56.14
CA VAL A 883 -29.24 8.90 55.61
C VAL A 883 -30.37 7.88 55.59
N TYR A 884 -31.42 8.07 56.38
CA TYR A 884 -32.52 7.12 56.52
C TYR A 884 -33.89 7.80 56.75
N PRO A 885 -35.03 7.14 56.45
CA PRO A 885 -35.11 5.93 55.63
C PRO A 885 -34.63 6.25 54.20
N ASN A 886 -33.91 5.32 53.57
CA ASN A 886 -33.43 5.49 52.21
C ASN A 886 -33.48 4.14 51.48
N PRO A 887 -34.50 3.90 50.64
CA PRO A 887 -35.47 4.88 50.11
C PRO A 887 -36.43 5.46 51.18
N THR A 888 -36.77 6.75 51.09
CA THR A 888 -37.80 7.38 51.93
C THR A 888 -39.13 7.41 51.20
N THR A 889 -40.16 6.78 51.80
CA THR A 889 -41.58 6.96 51.42
C THR A 889 -42.25 8.03 52.29
N SER A 890 -41.56 8.52 53.32
CA SER A 890 -42.07 9.55 54.22
C SER A 890 -41.72 10.94 53.70
N ASN A 891 -42.37 11.96 54.25
CA ASN A 891 -42.05 13.36 53.98
C ASN A 891 -40.82 13.86 54.74
N LYS A 892 -40.14 12.98 55.49
CA LYS A 892 -38.94 13.31 56.26
C LYS A 892 -37.78 12.40 55.88
N LEU A 893 -36.58 12.95 55.95
CA LEU A 893 -35.33 12.26 55.76
C LEU A 893 -34.38 12.67 56.89
N PHE A 894 -33.79 11.68 57.57
CA PHE A 894 -32.93 11.88 58.72
C PHE A 894 -31.48 11.66 58.32
N VAL A 895 -30.61 12.59 58.71
CA VAL A 895 -29.17 12.51 58.54
C VAL A 895 -28.54 12.39 59.92
N THR A 896 -28.03 11.21 60.25
CA THR A 896 -27.30 10.99 61.51
C THR A 896 -25.81 11.07 61.26
N SER A 897 -25.12 11.75 62.18
CA SER A 897 -23.67 11.96 62.17
C SER A 897 -23.16 11.92 63.60
N LYS A 898 -21.96 11.34 63.82
CA LYS A 898 -21.27 11.45 65.12
C LYS A 898 -20.69 12.85 65.38
N GLN A 899 -20.53 13.65 64.33
CA GLN A 899 -20.07 15.03 64.40
C GLN A 899 -21.23 16.00 64.15
N PRO A 900 -21.23 17.21 64.77
CA PRO A 900 -22.23 18.24 64.49
C PRO A 900 -22.31 18.55 62.99
N ILE A 901 -23.54 18.60 62.47
CA ILE A 901 -23.80 18.97 61.09
C ILE A 901 -23.84 20.50 61.02
N ASP A 902 -22.91 21.08 60.27
CA ASP A 902 -22.87 22.54 60.08
C ASP A 902 -23.91 22.95 59.05
N HIS A 903 -23.99 22.19 57.94
CA HIS A 903 -24.78 22.58 56.77
C HIS A 903 -25.04 21.39 55.85
N ILE A 904 -26.25 21.24 55.33
CA ILE A 904 -26.60 20.25 54.30
C ILE A 904 -27.13 20.97 53.06
N THR A 905 -26.55 20.64 51.91
CA THR A 905 -27.00 21.13 50.61
C THR A 905 -27.57 19.97 49.79
N ILE A 906 -28.77 20.13 49.26
CA ILE A 906 -29.47 19.15 48.43
C ILE A 906 -29.26 19.53 46.96
N TYR A 907 -28.85 18.56 46.14
CA TYR A 907 -28.73 18.69 44.70
C TYR A 907 -29.60 17.64 44.00
N SER A 908 -30.04 17.94 42.78
CA SER A 908 -30.56 16.91 41.88
C SER A 908 -29.45 15.91 41.54
N ILE A 909 -29.80 14.74 40.98
CA ILE A 909 -28.76 13.81 40.50
C ILE A 909 -27.88 14.40 39.40
N HIS A 910 -28.37 15.43 38.71
CA HIS A 910 -27.66 16.14 37.65
C HIS A 910 -26.85 17.34 38.20
N GLY A 911 -26.73 17.50 39.51
CA GLY A 911 -25.89 18.51 40.15
C GLY A 911 -26.50 19.90 40.30
N ALA A 912 -27.79 20.08 40.00
CA ALA A 912 -28.48 21.35 40.22
C ALA A 912 -28.79 21.54 41.71
N LEU A 913 -28.46 22.70 42.28
CA LEU A 913 -28.80 23.06 43.66
C LEU A 913 -30.32 23.10 43.86
N ILE A 914 -30.84 22.31 44.78
CA ILE A 914 -32.28 22.20 45.09
C ILE A 914 -32.64 23.01 46.34
N GLY A 915 -31.76 23.00 47.36
CA GLY A 915 -32.00 23.74 48.59
C GLY A 915 -30.93 23.45 49.64
N GLU A 916 -31.01 24.20 50.75
CA GLU A 916 -30.06 24.13 51.85
C GLU A 916 -30.82 24.03 53.17
N VAL A 917 -30.33 23.19 54.08
CA VAL A 917 -30.94 22.95 55.38
C VAL A 917 -29.85 22.84 56.46
N ASN A 918 -30.11 23.47 57.60
CA ASN A 918 -29.21 23.48 58.76
C ASN A 918 -29.68 22.54 59.87
N ASN A 919 -30.43 21.49 59.49
CA ASN A 919 -31.03 20.56 60.44
C ASN A 919 -30.77 19.11 60.00
N ASP A 920 -30.67 18.21 60.98
CA ASP A 920 -30.47 16.78 60.79
C ASP A 920 -31.75 16.05 60.33
N VAL A 921 -32.91 16.70 60.48
CA VAL A 921 -34.19 16.29 59.88
C VAL A 921 -34.52 17.18 58.68
N ILE A 922 -34.54 16.57 57.50
CA ILE A 922 -34.82 17.21 56.22
C ILE A 922 -36.29 16.94 55.85
N ASP A 923 -37.08 17.98 55.66
CA ASP A 923 -38.40 17.87 55.05
C ASP A 923 -38.24 17.69 53.53
N VAL A 924 -38.67 16.54 53.04
CA VAL A 924 -38.60 16.15 51.63
C VAL A 924 -40.00 16.03 51.02
N SER A 925 -41.04 16.56 51.68
CA SER A 925 -42.44 16.56 51.19
C SER A 925 -42.60 17.23 49.83
N LEU A 926 -41.76 18.22 49.52
CA LEU A 926 -41.82 19.01 48.29
C LEU A 926 -40.93 18.45 47.18
N LEU A 927 -40.13 17.42 47.44
CA LEU A 927 -39.31 16.78 46.43
C LEU A 927 -40.15 15.77 45.64
N ALA A 928 -40.06 15.84 44.31
CA ALA A 928 -40.66 14.83 43.46
C ALA A 928 -40.00 13.46 43.68
N ASN A 929 -40.72 12.38 43.38
CA ASN A 929 -40.18 11.03 43.43
C ASN A 929 -38.96 10.93 42.50
N GLY A 930 -37.83 10.48 43.04
CA GLY A 930 -36.56 10.52 42.32
C GLY A 930 -35.34 10.33 43.22
N MET A 931 -34.17 10.27 42.61
CA MET A 931 -32.90 10.29 43.32
C MET A 931 -32.41 11.74 43.54
N TYR A 932 -31.66 11.95 44.61
CA TYR A 932 -31.05 13.24 44.94
C TYR A 932 -29.68 13.03 45.59
N LEU A 933 -28.84 14.07 45.55
CA LEU A 933 -27.54 14.12 46.23
C LEU A 933 -27.62 15.07 47.42
N LEU A 934 -27.01 14.69 48.54
CA LEU A 934 -26.87 15.50 49.76
C LEU A 934 -25.39 15.74 49.99
N LYS A 935 -24.96 16.99 49.88
CA LYS A 935 -23.63 17.42 50.31
C LYS A 935 -23.74 17.86 51.76
N ILE A 936 -23.12 17.11 52.65
CA ILE A 936 -23.20 17.28 54.10
C ILE A 936 -21.84 17.81 54.56
N LYS A 937 -21.85 19.00 55.16
CA LYS A 937 -20.69 19.65 55.73
C LYS A 937 -20.75 19.52 57.26
N THR A 938 -19.63 19.11 57.84
CA THR A 938 -19.38 19.13 59.28
C THR A 938 -18.15 19.97 59.55
N ASN A 939 -17.90 20.26 60.82
CA ASN A 939 -16.70 20.95 61.30
C ASN A 939 -15.38 20.26 60.89
N THR A 940 -15.42 18.98 60.51
CA THR A 940 -14.23 18.18 60.12
C THR A 940 -14.07 17.98 58.60
N GLY A 941 -15.05 18.37 57.77
CA GLY A 941 -14.96 18.17 56.31
C GLY A 941 -16.29 18.19 55.57
N THR A 942 -16.32 17.65 54.36
CA THR A 942 -17.56 17.56 53.55
C THR A 942 -17.67 16.20 52.87
N THR A 943 -18.86 15.60 52.90
CA THR A 943 -19.17 14.34 52.20
C THR A 943 -20.41 14.49 51.34
N THR A 944 -20.55 13.65 50.31
CA THR A 944 -21.78 13.55 49.50
C THR A 944 -22.45 12.19 49.74
N LYS A 945 -23.77 12.20 49.95
CA LYS A 945 -24.62 11.01 50.09
C LYS A 945 -25.76 11.06 49.06
N ARG A 946 -26.32 9.91 48.73
CA ARG A 946 -27.47 9.81 47.80
C ARG A 946 -28.69 9.31 48.54
N PHE A 947 -29.87 9.84 48.24
CA PHE A 947 -31.13 9.24 48.68
C PHE A 947 -32.17 9.13 47.57
N ILE A 948 -33.14 8.24 47.77
CA ILE A 948 -34.26 7.98 46.88
C ILE A 948 -35.55 8.40 47.58
N LYS A 949 -36.31 9.34 46.99
CA LYS A 949 -37.70 9.67 47.37
C LYS A 949 -38.64 8.81 46.53
N LYS A 950 -39.44 7.99 47.19
CA LYS A 950 -40.46 7.13 46.57
C LYS A 950 -41.86 7.70 46.75
#